data_AF-A0A7J6L5W2-F1
#
_entry.id   AF-A0A7J6L5W2-F1
#
_cell.length_a   1.000
_cell.length_b   1.000
_cell.length_c   1.000
_cell.angle_alpha   90.00
_cell.angle_beta   90.00
_cell.angle_gamma   90.00
#
_symmetry.space_group_name_H-M   'P 1'
#
loop_
_entity.id
_entity.type
_entity.pdbx_description
1 polymer ?
#
loop_
_entity_poly.entity_id
_entity_poly.type
_entity_poly.pdbx_seq_one_letter_code
_entity_poly.pdbx_strand_id
1 'polypeptide(L)'
;MGPSAPHEPLLMPTATASTASSGDEEDIARGRVVVCPVDALPSDEKRQAKFSMRTFFRYAGPGWLMSLAYLDPGNLEADLQSGVYTGFQLSWVMLLAHAVGLLLQCLSARLGFVTGKSLAQHCREGYGPRTGTILWILTEIAIIGSDIQEVLGSAVAFRLLFGIPLWMGCVITAADTFTFLAAQYLHGTRVLEGFVVSVIMIMCACFFANLDIVKPEPISVALGFIPSVASYAVVQMVGVVGAVIMPHNIYLHSALISSTRRIDRRNPRALEQANVYFSLDAAVALVVSFFINTAIMTSFAQGFFSPHCATNPSGTLGCNTAAIEPAGECALEDCNCVNSMGQQGFCTAIGLSNGGSALASLVGSSEFAATLFAIGVLAAGQASTMTGSLAGQYVMEGFLGLHIPLWLRLLVTRSIALVPALVVAVWQSTAAGESAASLSAVNDWLNILQSIQLPFALLPLLHFVGDAKVMGHDWVIGSRLKSVCWACALALIVINAYLLHSQLANLKAGPFMFALGVAAFGGYLVLMGTASTLCNAADLRCSFSRLSPPLRLSMQAHADEKWWVRPVAGALASQTADFFTYPIDTSKTRLQLSGEAGGVKRYSGMADAIKKVYQNEGSSGLYKGFSAALVRQGLYRGLVFALYEPLRDETCELLGEDKSSASLKVKILAGGVGGILGSAMINPVDVIKVRMQGDLKVGAERRYRNVFDGLYKMYTTEGLKGISVGVIPNMQRAFLVNAAELATYDQCKEEIVKVFGDNTFSYFVSSMVAGFVAAVVSTPVDVAKTRLMNQDLTKGRAYRGLTDCLVKTVKSEGLFAVYKGFIPNWVRIGPYTTIAFIAFEEYRKQAVRLSS
;
A
#
# COMPACT_ATOMS: atom_id res chain seq x y z
N MET A 1 86.37 29.17 -5.00
CA MET A 1 85.74 29.45 -3.70
C MET A 1 84.83 28.26 -3.39
N GLY A 2 85.15 27.43 -2.40
CA GLY A 2 84.13 26.57 -1.78
C GLY A 2 83.32 27.36 -0.74
N PRO A 3 82.38 26.76 0.02
CA PRO A 3 81.97 25.35 -0.01
C PRO A 3 80.45 25.07 0.18
N SER A 4 80.11 23.76 0.18
CA SER A 4 79.07 23.04 0.94
C SER A 4 77.56 23.21 0.64
N ALA A 5 76.89 22.14 0.17
CA ALA A 5 76.03 21.25 0.99
C ALA A 5 75.15 20.30 0.12
N PRO A 6 74.67 19.16 0.65
CA PRO A 6 74.35 17.93 -0.11
C PRO A 6 72.88 17.42 0.00
N HIS A 7 72.62 16.29 -0.66
CA HIS A 7 71.54 15.29 -0.47
C HIS A 7 70.20 15.43 -1.24
N GLU A 8 70.07 14.60 -2.29
CA GLU A 8 68.79 14.01 -2.73
C GLU A 8 68.44 12.77 -1.90
N PRO A 9 67.13 12.52 -1.68
CA PRO A 9 66.62 11.16 -1.86
C PRO A 9 65.34 11.12 -2.73
N LEU A 10 65.20 9.99 -3.44
CA LEU A 10 64.08 9.59 -4.31
C LEU A 10 62.67 9.83 -3.72
N LEU A 11 61.71 10.24 -4.57
CA LEU A 11 60.30 9.84 -4.46
C LEU A 11 59.54 9.93 -5.80
N MET A 12 58.59 9.00 -5.95
CA MET A 12 57.84 8.53 -7.13
C MET A 12 57.02 9.58 -7.92
N PRO A 13 56.67 9.29 -9.19
CA PRO A 13 55.88 10.20 -10.03
C PRO A 13 54.39 10.18 -9.67
N THR A 14 53.85 11.40 -9.50
CA THR A 14 52.44 11.72 -9.34
C THR A 14 51.64 11.45 -10.62
N ALA A 15 50.56 10.67 -10.50
CA ALA A 15 49.57 10.44 -11.55
C ALA A 15 48.55 11.60 -11.60
N THR A 16 48.21 12.00 -12.82
CA THR A 16 47.28 13.06 -13.19
C THR A 16 45.82 12.66 -12.95
N ALA A 17 45.06 13.57 -12.35
CA ALA A 17 43.60 13.47 -12.20
C ALA A 17 42.91 13.71 -13.56
N SER A 18 41.97 12.83 -13.93
CA SER A 18 41.03 13.05 -15.04
C SER A 18 39.62 13.31 -14.51
N THR A 19 38.95 14.23 -15.18
CA THR A 19 37.71 14.93 -14.84
C THR A 19 36.45 14.07 -14.96
N ALA A 20 35.57 14.14 -13.96
CA ALA A 20 34.22 13.56 -13.98
C ALA A 20 33.29 14.29 -14.96
N SER A 21 32.51 13.53 -15.74
CA SER A 21 31.58 14.03 -16.77
C SER A 21 30.20 14.37 -16.21
N SER A 22 29.55 15.36 -16.82
CA SER A 22 28.24 15.98 -16.49
C SER A 22 26.99 15.07 -16.54
N GLY A 23 27.13 13.74 -16.59
CA GLY A 23 26.01 12.79 -16.58
C GLY A 23 25.57 12.35 -15.17
N ASP A 24 26.46 12.46 -14.18
CA ASP A 24 26.24 11.89 -12.85
C ASP A 24 25.25 12.71 -11.98
N GLU A 25 25.06 14.01 -12.27
CA GLU A 25 24.11 14.86 -11.53
C GLU A 25 22.64 14.60 -11.90
N GLU A 26 22.34 14.14 -13.12
CA GLU A 26 20.96 13.81 -13.53
C GLU A 26 20.44 12.50 -12.93
N ASP A 27 21.34 11.56 -12.64
CA ASP A 27 20.98 10.27 -12.02
C ASP A 27 20.70 10.39 -10.51
N ILE A 28 21.39 11.31 -9.82
CA ILE A 28 21.16 11.64 -8.41
C ILE A 28 19.76 12.27 -8.20
N ALA A 29 19.28 13.07 -9.16
CA ALA A 29 17.96 13.69 -9.09
C ALA A 29 16.78 12.73 -9.33
N ARG A 30 17.04 11.52 -9.87
CA ARG A 30 16.01 10.53 -10.21
C ARG A 30 15.86 9.38 -9.22
N GLY A 31 16.58 9.40 -8.09
CA GLY A 31 16.48 8.35 -7.07
C GLY A 31 16.96 6.98 -7.55
N ARG A 32 17.79 6.92 -8.60
CA ARG A 32 18.46 5.68 -9.00
C ARG A 32 19.57 5.41 -7.99
N VAL A 33 19.69 4.15 -7.57
CA VAL A 33 20.83 3.67 -6.80
C VAL A 33 22.10 4.02 -7.57
N VAL A 34 22.98 4.83 -6.97
CA VAL A 34 24.29 5.17 -7.54
C VAL A 34 25.16 3.91 -7.50
N VAL A 35 25.37 3.33 -8.67
CA VAL A 35 26.14 2.10 -8.90
C VAL A 35 27.62 2.46 -9.05
N CYS A 36 28.50 1.87 -8.25
CA CYS A 36 29.94 1.93 -8.50
C CYS A 36 30.26 1.20 -9.82
N PRO A 37 31.02 1.80 -10.75
CA PRO A 37 31.59 1.05 -11.86
C PRO A 37 32.54 -0.01 -11.29
N VAL A 38 32.40 -1.26 -11.74
CA VAL A 38 33.51 -2.20 -11.65
C VAL A 38 34.43 -1.82 -12.80
N ASP A 39 35.54 -1.16 -12.46
CA ASP A 39 36.61 -0.88 -13.42
C ASP A 39 36.94 -2.16 -14.19
N ALA A 40 37.15 -1.99 -15.49
CA ALA A 40 37.49 -3.07 -16.41
C ALA A 40 38.58 -3.96 -15.78
N LEU A 41 38.30 -5.26 -15.69
CA LEU A 41 39.25 -6.26 -15.22
C LEU A 41 40.56 -6.08 -16.01
N PRO A 42 41.72 -5.98 -15.33
CA PRO A 42 43.00 -6.08 -16.02
C PRO A 42 43.01 -7.41 -16.76
N SER A 43 43.30 -7.34 -18.06
CA SER A 43 43.44 -8.49 -18.92
C SER A 43 44.76 -9.20 -18.61
N ASP A 44 44.86 -9.85 -17.45
CA ASP A 44 46.04 -10.65 -17.15
C ASP A 44 45.72 -11.99 -16.47
N GLU A 45 46.16 -13.01 -17.20
CA GLU A 45 46.61 -14.34 -16.79
C GLU A 45 45.62 -15.44 -16.36
N LYS A 46 45.68 -16.48 -17.20
CA LYS A 46 45.36 -17.91 -17.04
C LYS A 46 45.62 -18.48 -15.63
N ARG A 47 44.76 -18.19 -14.64
CA ARG A 47 44.71 -18.95 -13.38
C ARG A 47 43.30 -19.49 -13.14
N GLN A 48 43.21 -20.81 -12.95
CA GLN A 48 42.01 -21.55 -12.56
C GLN A 48 41.19 -20.75 -11.52
N ALA A 49 39.89 -20.67 -11.73
CA ALA A 49 38.94 -19.99 -10.84
C ALA A 49 38.92 -20.66 -9.46
N LYS A 50 39.86 -20.29 -8.60
CA LYS A 50 39.78 -20.56 -7.16
C LYS A 50 38.73 -19.61 -6.58
N PHE A 51 37.80 -20.18 -5.81
CA PHE A 51 36.82 -19.42 -5.05
C PHE A 51 37.53 -18.33 -4.23
N SER A 52 37.04 -17.10 -4.33
CA SER A 52 37.63 -15.94 -3.65
C SER A 52 36.59 -15.33 -2.70
N MET A 53 36.89 -15.36 -1.40
CA MET A 53 36.03 -14.74 -0.38
C MET A 53 35.83 -13.24 -0.61
N ARG A 54 36.87 -12.53 -1.07
CA ARG A 54 36.76 -11.10 -1.41
C ARG A 54 35.80 -10.86 -2.57
N THR A 55 35.75 -11.78 -3.52
CA THR A 55 34.79 -11.71 -4.63
C THR A 55 33.38 -12.04 -4.12
N PHE A 56 33.22 -13.05 -3.27
CA PHE A 56 31.93 -13.38 -2.66
C PHE A 56 31.31 -12.18 -1.92
N PHE A 57 32.05 -11.52 -1.02
CA PHE A 57 31.56 -10.33 -0.31
C PHE A 57 31.24 -9.14 -1.23
N ARG A 58 31.80 -9.09 -2.46
CA ARG A 58 31.41 -8.09 -3.46
C ARG A 58 30.11 -8.42 -4.17
N TYR A 59 29.72 -9.69 -4.27
CA TYR A 59 28.46 -10.11 -4.89
C TYR A 59 27.33 -10.27 -3.87
N ALA A 60 27.66 -10.53 -2.61
CA ALA A 60 26.72 -10.67 -1.51
C ALA A 60 25.85 -9.42 -1.32
N GLY A 61 24.59 -9.62 -0.95
CA GLY A 61 23.63 -8.55 -0.65
C GLY A 61 22.22 -8.85 -1.15
N PRO A 62 22.01 -9.06 -2.47
CA PRO A 62 20.69 -9.36 -3.02
C PRO A 62 20.01 -10.59 -2.41
N GLY A 63 20.76 -11.65 -2.12
CA GLY A 63 20.25 -12.86 -1.47
C GLY A 63 19.80 -12.61 -0.03
N TRP A 64 20.53 -11.78 0.72
CA TRP A 64 20.17 -11.38 2.09
C TRP A 64 18.94 -10.47 2.15
N LEU A 65 18.81 -9.54 1.21
CA LEU A 65 17.61 -8.73 1.07
C LEU A 65 16.39 -9.58 0.72
N MET A 66 16.57 -10.58 -0.15
CA MET A 66 15.52 -11.54 -0.52
C MET A 66 15.12 -12.44 0.66
N SER A 67 16.09 -12.91 1.48
CA SER A 67 15.79 -13.79 2.60
C SER A 67 14.98 -13.13 3.71
N LEU A 68 14.97 -11.80 3.82
CA LEU A 68 14.15 -11.10 4.80
C LEU A 68 12.65 -11.37 4.65
N ALA A 69 12.17 -11.60 3.44
CA ALA A 69 10.77 -11.95 3.23
C ALA A 69 10.44 -13.36 3.76
N TYR A 70 11.42 -14.25 3.93
CA TYR A 70 11.24 -15.56 4.57
C TYR A 70 11.18 -15.48 6.11
N LEU A 71 11.44 -14.29 6.65
CA LEU A 71 11.53 -13.99 8.08
C LEU A 71 10.49 -12.95 8.53
N ASP A 72 9.50 -12.65 7.70
CA ASP A 72 8.46 -11.67 8.02
C ASP A 72 7.51 -12.19 9.11
N PRO A 73 6.81 -11.31 9.85
CA PRO A 73 5.93 -11.72 10.94
C PRO A 73 4.84 -12.73 10.54
N GLY A 74 4.39 -12.69 9.28
CA GLY A 74 3.42 -13.66 8.74
C GLY A 74 3.97 -15.08 8.70
N ASN A 75 5.22 -15.24 8.27
CA ASN A 75 5.93 -16.52 8.28
C ASN A 75 6.24 -16.96 9.71
N LEU A 76 6.70 -16.06 10.58
CA LEU A 76 6.98 -16.40 11.98
C LEU A 76 5.73 -16.89 12.72
N GLU A 77 4.55 -16.33 12.42
CA GLU A 77 3.29 -16.81 12.99
C GLU A 77 2.93 -18.21 12.50
N ALA A 78 3.04 -18.48 11.20
CA ALA A 78 2.78 -19.80 10.64
C ALA A 78 3.73 -20.86 11.19
N ASP A 79 5.01 -20.52 11.34
CA ASP A 79 6.05 -21.40 11.85
C ASP A 79 5.83 -21.71 13.34
N LEU A 80 5.52 -20.68 14.14
CA LEU A 80 5.12 -20.83 15.55
C LEU A 80 3.91 -21.76 15.66
N GLN A 81 2.83 -21.46 14.94
CA GLN A 81 1.60 -22.25 14.97
C GLN A 81 1.85 -23.71 14.56
N SER A 82 2.66 -23.95 13.53
CA SER A 82 3.00 -25.30 13.11
C SER A 82 3.68 -26.10 14.23
N GLY A 83 4.59 -25.48 14.98
CA GLY A 83 5.23 -26.10 16.15
C GLY A 83 4.25 -26.38 17.28
N VAL A 84 3.40 -25.40 17.60
CA VAL A 84 2.37 -25.51 18.65
C VAL A 84 1.38 -26.65 18.36
N TYR A 85 0.96 -26.83 17.11
CA TYR A 85 -0.12 -27.76 16.75
C TYR A 85 0.35 -29.15 16.30
N THR A 86 1.58 -29.27 15.81
CA THR A 86 2.09 -30.53 15.24
C THR A 86 3.33 -31.07 15.92
N GLY A 87 3.86 -30.34 16.91
CA GLY A 87 5.11 -30.67 17.57
C GLY A 87 6.27 -30.59 16.57
N PHE A 88 7.11 -31.62 16.55
CA PHE A 88 8.28 -31.67 15.65
C PHE A 88 7.97 -32.23 14.26
N GLN A 89 6.75 -32.74 14.01
CA GLN A 89 6.42 -33.52 12.80
C GLN A 89 6.61 -32.74 11.49
N LEU A 90 6.40 -31.42 11.49
CA LEU A 90 6.50 -30.59 10.27
C LEU A 90 7.92 -30.07 10.00
N SER A 91 8.94 -30.50 10.74
CA SER A 91 10.32 -30.04 10.53
C SER A 91 10.88 -30.44 9.16
N TRP A 92 10.53 -31.63 8.66
CA TRP A 92 10.91 -32.06 7.31
C TRP A 92 10.22 -31.22 6.22
N VAL A 93 8.99 -30.76 6.47
CA VAL A 93 8.22 -29.90 5.55
C VAL A 93 8.86 -28.52 5.48
N MET A 94 9.26 -27.96 6.62
CA MET A 94 10.01 -26.71 6.71
C MET A 94 11.30 -26.75 5.87
N LEU A 95 12.07 -27.84 6.01
CA LEU A 95 13.29 -28.06 5.24
C LEU A 95 13.00 -28.17 3.74
N LEU A 96 11.97 -28.94 3.36
CA LEU A 96 11.57 -29.09 1.96
C LEU A 96 11.09 -27.77 1.36
N ALA A 97 10.29 -26.99 2.09
CA ALA A 97 9.79 -25.69 1.66
C ALA A 97 10.94 -24.71 1.41
N HIS A 98 11.95 -24.68 2.30
CA HIS A 98 13.16 -23.88 2.11
C HIS A 98 14.03 -24.37 0.94
N ALA A 99 14.14 -25.69 0.73
CA ALA A 99 14.86 -26.26 -0.41
C ALA A 99 14.19 -25.92 -1.76
N VAL A 100 12.87 -26.01 -1.82
CA VAL A 100 12.08 -25.59 -3.00
C VAL A 100 12.17 -24.07 -3.19
N GLY A 101 12.08 -23.30 -2.10
CA GLY A 101 12.30 -21.86 -2.10
C GLY A 101 13.65 -21.49 -2.71
N LEU A 102 14.74 -22.12 -2.24
CA LEU A 102 16.08 -21.91 -2.78
C LEU A 102 16.16 -22.23 -4.27
N LEU A 103 15.55 -23.34 -4.71
CA LEU A 103 15.50 -23.68 -6.12
C LEU A 103 14.83 -22.57 -6.93
N LEU A 104 13.64 -22.11 -6.52
CA LEU A 104 12.90 -21.06 -7.22
C LEU A 104 13.65 -19.72 -7.22
N GLN A 105 14.31 -19.39 -6.11
CA GLN A 105 15.10 -18.17 -5.99
C GLN A 105 16.35 -18.19 -6.86
N CYS A 106 17.03 -19.34 -6.99
CA CYS A 106 18.13 -19.52 -7.94
C CYS A 106 17.68 -19.35 -9.39
N LEU A 107 16.48 -19.84 -9.75
CA LEU A 107 15.92 -19.63 -11.09
C LEU A 107 15.56 -18.16 -11.35
N SER A 108 14.99 -17.48 -10.36
CA SER A 108 14.67 -16.05 -10.41
C SER A 108 15.93 -15.20 -10.59
N ALA A 109 16.97 -15.49 -9.79
CA ALA A 109 18.29 -14.88 -9.91
C ALA A 109 18.89 -15.09 -11.30
N ARG A 110 18.83 -16.34 -11.80
CA ARG A 110 19.31 -16.71 -13.14
C ARG A 110 18.63 -15.92 -14.24
N LEU A 111 17.31 -15.77 -14.19
CA LEU A 111 16.59 -14.94 -15.14
C LEU A 111 17.11 -13.49 -15.11
N GLY A 112 17.30 -12.93 -13.91
CA GLY A 112 17.73 -11.55 -13.70
C GLY A 112 19.14 -11.24 -14.24
N PHE A 113 20.15 -12.04 -13.93
CA PHE A 113 21.53 -11.75 -14.38
C PHE A 113 21.79 -12.13 -15.84
N VAL A 114 21.14 -13.19 -16.37
CA VAL A 114 21.32 -13.61 -17.77
C VAL A 114 20.67 -12.60 -18.72
N THR A 115 19.39 -12.28 -18.48
CA THR A 115 18.63 -11.41 -19.39
C THR A 115 18.84 -9.92 -19.12
N GLY A 116 19.22 -9.57 -17.89
CA GLY A 116 19.32 -8.18 -17.46
C GLY A 116 17.99 -7.48 -17.25
N LYS A 117 16.88 -8.21 -17.27
CA LYS A 117 15.52 -7.72 -17.05
C LYS A 117 14.88 -8.46 -15.88
N SER A 118 13.98 -7.78 -15.17
CA SER A 118 13.22 -8.43 -14.09
C SER A 118 12.13 -9.36 -14.64
N LEU A 119 11.65 -10.29 -13.82
CA LEU A 119 10.54 -11.17 -14.19
C LEU A 119 9.29 -10.37 -14.60
N ALA A 120 9.01 -9.24 -13.93
CA ALA A 120 7.90 -8.36 -14.25
C ALA A 120 8.01 -7.73 -15.65
N GLN A 121 9.24 -7.34 -16.06
CA GLN A 121 9.50 -6.83 -17.41
C GLN A 121 9.29 -7.92 -18.47
N HIS A 122 9.75 -9.14 -18.22
CA HIS A 122 9.48 -10.28 -19.11
C HIS A 122 8.00 -10.60 -19.21
N CYS A 123 7.25 -10.54 -18.11
CA CYS A 123 5.80 -10.74 -18.13
C CYS A 123 5.11 -9.65 -18.95
N ARG A 124 5.57 -8.40 -18.91
CA ARG A 124 5.02 -7.30 -19.70
C ARG A 124 5.33 -7.41 -21.20
N GLU A 125 6.54 -7.84 -21.55
CA GLU A 125 6.97 -7.98 -22.94
C GLU A 125 6.41 -9.27 -23.58
N GLY A 126 6.34 -10.35 -22.80
CA GLY A 126 5.85 -11.64 -23.23
C GLY A 126 4.32 -11.78 -23.20
N TYR A 127 3.64 -11.15 -22.23
CA TYR A 127 2.18 -11.13 -22.15
C TYR A 127 1.63 -9.75 -22.55
N GLY A 128 0.53 -9.72 -23.29
CA GLY A 128 -0.10 -8.48 -23.73
C GLY A 128 -0.46 -7.53 -22.56
N PRO A 129 -0.69 -6.23 -22.83
CA PRO A 129 -0.81 -5.20 -21.80
C PRO A 129 -1.96 -5.45 -20.80
N ARG A 130 -3.03 -6.14 -21.23
CA ARG A 130 -4.16 -6.50 -20.36
C ARG A 130 -3.75 -7.54 -19.32
N THR A 131 -3.10 -8.63 -19.74
CA THR A 131 -2.61 -9.69 -18.87
C THR A 131 -1.52 -9.18 -17.93
N GLY A 132 -0.60 -8.35 -18.44
CA GLY A 132 0.41 -7.69 -17.61
C GLY A 132 -0.20 -6.79 -16.53
N THR A 133 -1.27 -6.05 -16.84
CA THR A 133 -1.97 -5.22 -15.84
C THR A 133 -2.68 -6.07 -14.79
N ILE A 134 -3.30 -7.19 -15.17
CA ILE A 134 -3.94 -8.11 -14.22
C ILE A 134 -2.89 -8.72 -13.27
N LEU A 135 -1.76 -9.21 -13.81
CA LEU A 135 -0.66 -9.74 -13.01
C LEU A 135 -0.08 -8.69 -12.05
N TRP A 136 0.01 -7.43 -12.50
CA TRP A 136 0.40 -6.33 -11.64
C TRP A 136 -0.58 -6.11 -10.48
N ILE A 137 -1.90 -6.02 -10.76
CA ILE A 137 -2.92 -5.85 -9.72
C ILE A 137 -2.83 -6.97 -8.70
N LEU A 138 -2.73 -8.22 -9.15
CA LEU A 138 -2.61 -9.38 -8.27
C LEU A 138 -1.36 -9.24 -7.39
N THR A 139 -0.20 -8.99 -8.00
CA THR A 139 1.07 -8.88 -7.26
C THR A 139 1.07 -7.72 -6.25
N GLU A 140 0.46 -6.57 -6.57
CA GLU A 140 0.30 -5.46 -5.61
C GLU A 140 -0.60 -5.85 -4.44
N ILE A 141 -1.65 -6.64 -4.68
CA ILE A 141 -2.51 -7.15 -3.60
C ILE A 141 -1.71 -8.08 -2.66
N ALA A 142 -0.81 -8.94 -3.16
CA ALA A 142 0.12 -9.70 -2.30
C ALA A 142 1.02 -8.80 -1.45
N ILE A 143 1.57 -7.75 -2.06
CA ILE A 143 2.50 -6.85 -1.37
C ILE A 143 1.76 -6.09 -0.26
N ILE A 144 0.56 -5.58 -0.56
CA ILE A 144 -0.32 -4.96 0.45
C ILE A 144 -0.66 -5.96 1.56
N GLY A 145 -0.92 -7.23 1.21
CA GLY A 145 -1.19 -8.29 2.19
C GLY A 145 -0.03 -8.52 3.16
N SER A 146 1.21 -8.59 2.65
CA SER A 146 2.41 -8.73 3.48
C SER A 146 2.70 -7.46 4.30
N ASP A 147 2.47 -6.27 3.73
CA ASP A 147 2.55 -4.99 4.45
C ASP A 147 1.58 -4.96 5.67
N ILE A 148 0.41 -5.61 5.58
CA ILE A 148 -0.52 -5.72 6.72
C ILE A 148 0.06 -6.62 7.82
N GLN A 149 0.63 -7.78 7.45
CA GLN A 149 1.25 -8.71 8.41
C GLN A 149 2.40 -8.04 9.17
N GLU A 150 3.17 -7.21 8.47
CA GLU A 150 4.23 -6.42 9.06
C GLU A 150 3.74 -5.38 10.08
N VAL A 151 2.73 -4.59 9.71
CA VAL A 151 2.15 -3.55 10.59
C VAL A 151 1.58 -4.19 11.84
N LEU A 152 0.90 -5.33 11.70
CA LEU A 152 0.34 -6.08 12.83
C LEU A 152 1.44 -6.70 13.70
N GLY A 153 2.46 -7.31 13.11
CA GLY A 153 3.59 -7.90 13.83
C GLY A 153 4.37 -6.87 14.66
N SER A 154 4.68 -5.72 14.07
CA SER A 154 5.35 -4.62 14.77
C SER A 154 4.48 -4.00 15.86
N ALA A 155 3.16 -3.85 15.63
CA ALA A 155 2.23 -3.37 16.65
C ALA A 155 2.11 -4.33 17.84
N VAL A 156 2.12 -5.64 17.57
CA VAL A 156 2.18 -6.69 18.61
C VAL A 156 3.48 -6.58 19.40
N ALA A 157 4.62 -6.40 18.74
CA ALA A 157 5.90 -6.23 19.43
C ALA A 157 5.91 -4.99 20.34
N PHE A 158 5.36 -3.85 19.88
CA PHE A 158 5.21 -2.66 20.72
C PHE A 158 4.31 -2.88 21.94
N ARG A 159 3.25 -3.67 21.79
CA ARG A 159 2.40 -4.07 22.92
C ARG A 159 3.16 -4.92 23.92
N LEU A 160 3.97 -5.87 23.45
CA LEU A 160 4.75 -6.75 24.32
C LEU A 160 5.92 -6.03 25.01
N LEU A 161 6.60 -5.09 24.34
CA LEU A 161 7.76 -4.38 24.89
C LEU A 161 7.39 -3.21 25.81
N PHE A 162 6.36 -2.43 25.44
CA PHE A 162 6.06 -1.16 26.09
C PHE A 162 4.64 -1.09 26.67
N GLY A 163 3.84 -2.16 26.54
CA GLY A 163 2.44 -2.16 26.98
C GLY A 163 1.54 -1.25 26.14
N ILE A 164 1.99 -0.83 24.95
CA ILE A 164 1.24 0.10 24.09
C ILE A 164 0.03 -0.62 23.46
N PRO A 165 -1.18 -0.04 23.51
CA PRO A 165 -2.35 -0.53 22.77
C PRO A 165 -2.07 -0.75 21.28
N LEU A 166 -2.58 -1.84 20.72
CA LEU A 166 -2.34 -2.25 19.32
C LEU A 166 -2.59 -1.14 18.31
N TRP A 167 -3.68 -0.38 18.45
CA TRP A 167 -4.00 0.72 17.53
C TRP A 167 -2.95 1.83 17.56
N MET A 168 -2.40 2.15 18.74
CA MET A 168 -1.27 3.10 18.86
C MET A 168 0.00 2.49 18.26
N GLY A 169 0.24 1.19 18.46
CA GLY A 169 1.31 0.44 17.79
C GLY A 169 1.24 0.58 16.27
N CYS A 170 0.07 0.38 15.66
CA CYS A 170 -0.13 0.55 14.21
C CYS A 170 0.15 1.99 13.73
N VAL A 171 -0.24 3.01 14.50
CA VAL A 171 0.07 4.41 14.16
C VAL A 171 1.57 4.69 14.26
N ILE A 172 2.24 4.15 15.28
CA ILE A 172 3.70 4.26 15.45
C ILE A 172 4.41 3.61 14.27
N THR A 173 4.00 2.41 13.85
CA THR A 173 4.59 1.72 12.69
C THR A 173 4.41 2.51 11.39
N ALA A 174 3.27 3.22 11.25
CA ALA A 174 3.06 4.10 10.11
C ALA A 174 4.08 5.25 10.08
N ALA A 175 4.38 5.86 11.24
CA ALA A 175 5.41 6.89 11.35
C ALA A 175 6.82 6.33 11.13
N ASP A 176 7.09 5.14 11.63
CA ASP A 176 8.39 4.46 11.56
C ASP A 176 8.82 4.18 10.11
N THR A 177 7.88 3.81 9.24
CA THR A 177 8.15 3.63 7.81
C THR A 177 8.72 4.90 7.14
N PHE A 178 8.33 6.10 7.60
CA PHE A 178 8.89 7.37 7.11
C PHE A 178 10.27 7.65 7.69
N THR A 179 10.53 7.25 8.94
CA THR A 179 11.86 7.35 9.56
C THR A 179 12.87 6.49 8.82
N PHE A 180 12.48 5.25 8.48
CA PHE A 180 13.30 4.34 7.70
C PHE A 180 13.61 4.88 6.30
N LEU A 181 12.59 5.36 5.60
CA LEU A 181 12.74 5.98 4.29
C LEU A 181 13.62 7.24 4.33
N ALA A 182 13.50 8.05 5.38
CA ALA A 182 14.38 9.21 5.60
C ALA A 182 15.83 8.76 5.82
N ALA A 183 16.06 7.70 6.59
CA ALA A 183 17.39 7.12 6.80
C ALA A 183 17.98 6.57 5.49
N GLN A 184 17.17 5.88 4.67
CA GLN A 184 17.57 5.40 3.35
C GLN A 184 17.95 6.57 2.41
N TYR A 185 17.18 7.65 2.43
CA TYR A 185 17.45 8.84 1.62
C TYR A 185 18.74 9.57 2.05
N LEU A 186 19.01 9.64 3.35
CA LEU A 186 20.15 10.40 3.91
C LEU A 186 21.48 9.63 3.86
N HIS A 187 21.48 8.31 4.07
CA HIS A 187 22.71 7.53 4.28
C HIS A 187 23.05 6.54 3.15
N GLY A 188 22.20 6.43 2.13
CA GLY A 188 22.46 5.60 0.94
C GLY A 188 22.30 4.09 1.16
N THR A 189 22.43 3.32 0.08
CA THR A 189 22.06 1.88 0.04
C THR A 189 23.01 0.94 0.77
N ARG A 190 24.28 1.30 0.97
CA ARG A 190 25.22 0.43 1.70
C ARG A 190 24.98 0.39 3.20
N VAL A 191 24.57 1.51 3.79
CA VAL A 191 24.17 1.57 5.20
C VAL A 191 22.90 0.74 5.41
N LEU A 192 22.02 0.74 4.41
CA LEU A 192 20.81 -0.08 4.37
C LEU A 192 21.12 -1.59 4.40
N GLU A 193 22.04 -2.06 3.56
CA GLU A 193 22.49 -3.46 3.56
C GLU A 193 23.10 -3.85 4.91
N GLY A 194 23.91 -2.96 5.51
CA GLY A 194 24.47 -3.16 6.85
C GLY A 194 23.40 -3.23 7.95
N PHE A 195 22.36 -2.39 7.87
CA PHE A 195 21.22 -2.41 8.78
C PHE A 195 20.41 -3.71 8.65
N VAL A 196 20.17 -4.20 7.43
CA VAL A 196 19.51 -5.49 7.19
C VAL A 196 20.26 -6.63 7.87
N VAL A 197 21.57 -6.70 7.68
CA VAL A 197 22.40 -7.72 8.32
C VAL A 197 22.32 -7.60 9.83
N SER A 198 22.32 -6.39 10.40
CA SER A 198 22.19 -6.22 11.85
C SER A 198 20.84 -6.69 12.37
N VAL A 199 19.74 -6.43 11.65
CA VAL A 199 18.39 -6.90 12.00
C VAL A 199 18.32 -8.43 12.00
N ILE A 200 18.87 -9.10 10.97
CA ILE A 200 18.95 -10.57 10.92
C ILE A 200 19.76 -11.12 12.10
N MET A 201 20.90 -10.50 12.41
CA MET A 201 21.73 -10.93 13.55
C MET A 201 21.00 -10.78 14.89
N ILE A 202 20.20 -9.73 15.07
CA ILE A 202 19.34 -9.56 16.25
C ILE A 202 18.28 -10.67 16.31
N MET A 203 17.62 -10.97 15.20
CA MET A 203 16.63 -12.06 15.13
C MET A 203 17.27 -13.41 15.47
N CYS A 204 18.42 -13.73 14.87
CA CYS A 204 19.21 -14.91 15.23
C CYS A 204 19.48 -14.94 16.74
N ALA A 205 20.09 -13.90 17.29
CA ALA A 205 20.43 -13.85 18.71
C ALA A 205 19.21 -14.08 19.62
N CYS A 206 18.08 -13.45 19.30
CA CYS A 206 16.86 -13.56 20.10
C CYS A 206 16.22 -14.95 20.03
N PHE A 207 16.03 -15.51 18.83
CA PHE A 207 15.36 -16.80 18.68
C PHE A 207 16.23 -18.00 19.07
N PHE A 208 17.54 -17.94 18.84
CA PHE A 208 18.45 -18.95 19.38
C PHE A 208 18.59 -18.88 20.90
N ALA A 209 18.56 -17.68 21.50
CA ALA A 209 18.49 -17.56 22.95
C ALA A 209 17.19 -18.16 23.51
N ASN A 210 16.05 -17.92 22.87
CA ASN A 210 14.78 -18.57 23.24
C ASN A 210 14.86 -20.10 23.11
N LEU A 211 15.51 -20.62 22.07
CA LEU A 211 15.73 -22.05 21.89
C LEU A 211 16.59 -22.66 23.03
N ASP A 212 17.67 -21.98 23.42
CA ASP A 212 18.54 -22.42 24.52
C ASP A 212 17.84 -22.34 25.89
N ILE A 213 16.89 -21.41 26.05
CA ILE A 213 16.06 -21.31 27.25
C ILE A 213 15.09 -22.49 27.35
N VAL A 214 14.40 -22.85 26.25
CA VAL A 214 13.39 -23.92 26.24
C VAL A 214 14.03 -25.33 26.27
N LYS A 215 15.27 -25.48 25.80
CA LYS A 215 16.04 -26.75 25.80
C LYS A 215 15.27 -27.94 25.19
N PRO A 216 14.88 -27.88 23.91
CA PRO A 216 14.24 -29.02 23.25
C PRO A 216 15.17 -30.23 23.19
N GLU A 217 14.60 -31.43 23.30
CA GLU A 217 15.36 -32.67 23.21
C GLU A 217 15.91 -32.86 21.79
N PRO A 218 17.25 -32.92 21.59
CA PRO A 218 17.84 -32.95 20.25
C PRO A 218 17.41 -34.17 19.41
N ILE A 219 17.16 -35.30 20.07
CA ILE A 219 16.72 -36.54 19.41
C ILE A 219 15.32 -36.37 18.83
N SER A 220 14.39 -35.80 19.60
CA SER A 220 13.01 -35.54 19.18
C SER A 220 12.93 -34.53 18.02
N VAL A 221 13.79 -33.51 18.04
CA VAL A 221 13.94 -32.57 16.91
C VAL A 221 14.49 -33.29 15.67
N ALA A 222 15.52 -34.13 15.82
CA ALA A 222 16.10 -34.89 14.72
C ALA A 222 15.08 -35.87 14.09
N LEU A 223 14.26 -36.52 14.92
CA LEU A 223 13.17 -37.40 14.46
C LEU A 223 12.09 -36.63 13.69
N GLY A 224 11.88 -35.35 13.97
CA GLY A 224 10.97 -34.47 13.22
C GLY A 224 11.36 -34.25 11.76
N PHE A 225 12.63 -34.49 11.40
CA PHE A 225 13.08 -34.45 9.99
C PHE A 225 12.77 -35.73 9.21
N ILE A 226 12.28 -36.78 9.87
CA ILE A 226 11.81 -37.99 9.21
C ILE A 226 10.37 -37.75 8.73
N PRO A 227 10.05 -38.01 7.43
CA PRO A 227 8.72 -37.78 6.89
C PRO A 227 7.64 -38.56 7.64
N SER A 228 6.86 -37.87 8.47
CA SER A 228 5.68 -38.39 9.14
C SER A 228 4.64 -37.27 9.23
N VAL A 229 3.38 -37.57 8.88
CA VAL A 229 2.29 -36.59 8.92
C VAL A 229 1.04 -37.28 9.43
N ALA A 230 0.53 -36.80 10.56
CA ALA A 230 -0.78 -37.23 11.06
C ALA A 230 -1.93 -36.52 10.31
N SER A 231 -3.10 -37.13 10.26
CA SER A 231 -4.25 -36.60 9.50
C SER A 231 -4.71 -35.20 9.95
N TYR A 232 -4.50 -34.84 11.23
CA TYR A 232 -4.82 -33.51 11.77
C TYR A 232 -3.81 -32.43 11.36
N ALA A 233 -2.58 -32.80 10.99
CA ALA A 233 -1.48 -31.88 10.70
C ALA A 233 -1.46 -31.37 9.25
N VAL A 234 -2.37 -31.85 8.39
CA VAL A 234 -2.36 -31.56 6.95
C VAL A 234 -2.61 -30.08 6.65
N VAL A 235 -3.49 -29.41 7.40
CA VAL A 235 -3.78 -27.98 7.16
C VAL A 235 -2.55 -27.12 7.49
N GLN A 236 -1.89 -27.42 8.61
CA GLN A 236 -0.69 -26.73 9.08
C GLN A 236 0.51 -27.02 8.16
N MET A 237 0.66 -28.26 7.69
CA MET A 237 1.68 -28.64 6.69
C MET A 237 1.58 -27.76 5.44
N VAL A 238 0.36 -27.60 4.93
CA VAL A 238 0.11 -26.80 3.73
C VAL A 238 0.31 -25.31 4.01
N GLY A 239 -0.06 -24.84 5.20
CA GLY A 239 0.20 -23.48 5.67
C GLY A 239 1.70 -23.13 5.70
N VAL A 240 2.55 -24.03 6.21
CA VAL A 240 4.03 -23.85 6.22
C VAL A 240 4.58 -23.68 4.82
N VAL A 241 4.13 -24.49 3.85
CA VAL A 241 4.58 -24.38 2.45
C VAL A 241 4.16 -23.06 1.82
N GLY A 242 2.91 -22.62 2.06
CA GLY A 242 2.36 -21.37 1.51
C GLY A 242 2.97 -20.11 2.14
N ALA A 243 3.32 -20.16 3.42
CA ALA A 243 4.01 -19.09 4.12
C ALA A 243 5.44 -18.90 3.59
N VAL A 244 6.25 -19.97 3.60
CA VAL A 244 7.66 -19.92 3.19
C VAL A 244 7.84 -19.45 1.74
N ILE A 245 6.97 -19.85 0.81
CA ILE A 245 7.14 -19.51 -0.62
C ILE A 245 6.26 -18.33 -1.00
N MET A 246 6.81 -17.12 -0.92
CA MET A 246 6.10 -15.88 -1.24
C MET A 246 6.22 -15.47 -2.73
N PRO A 247 5.11 -15.16 -3.43
CA PRO A 247 5.11 -14.81 -4.85
C PRO A 247 5.86 -13.51 -5.17
N HIS A 248 5.65 -12.46 -4.38
CA HIS A 248 6.27 -11.15 -4.61
C HIS A 248 7.80 -11.20 -4.46
N ASN A 249 8.30 -12.14 -3.65
CA ASN A 249 9.74 -12.31 -3.44
C ASN A 249 10.46 -12.88 -4.68
N ILE A 250 9.75 -13.67 -5.50
CA ILE A 250 10.27 -14.14 -6.80
C ILE A 250 10.51 -12.95 -7.73
N TYR A 251 9.57 -11.99 -7.78
CA TYR A 251 9.76 -10.77 -8.58
C TYR A 251 10.90 -9.91 -8.03
N LEU A 252 10.94 -9.72 -6.71
CA LEU A 252 11.96 -8.92 -6.01
C LEU A 252 13.37 -9.42 -6.34
N HIS A 253 13.66 -10.71 -6.20
CA HIS A 253 15.01 -11.23 -6.36
C HIS A 253 15.56 -11.07 -7.78
N SER A 254 14.74 -11.34 -8.81
CA SER A 254 15.11 -11.09 -10.21
C SER A 254 15.44 -9.61 -10.46
N ALA A 255 14.66 -8.71 -9.84
CA ALA A 255 14.81 -7.27 -10.01
C ALA A 255 16.03 -6.72 -9.27
N LEU A 256 16.27 -7.16 -8.03
CA LEU A 256 17.45 -6.79 -7.24
C LEU A 256 18.72 -7.11 -8.01
N ILE A 257 18.87 -8.33 -8.52
CA ILE A 257 20.07 -8.74 -9.27
C ILE A 257 20.22 -7.95 -10.57
N SER A 258 19.12 -7.76 -11.33
CA SER A 258 19.18 -7.04 -12.61
C SER A 258 19.52 -5.55 -12.46
N SER A 259 19.14 -4.93 -11.34
CA SER A 259 19.27 -3.48 -11.11
C SER A 259 20.52 -3.09 -10.32
N THR A 260 20.98 -3.93 -9.39
CA THR A 260 22.10 -3.58 -8.48
C THR A 260 23.49 -3.90 -9.04
N ARG A 261 23.61 -4.86 -9.98
CA ARG A 261 24.91 -5.34 -10.47
C ARG A 261 25.03 -5.22 -11.99
N ARG A 262 25.97 -4.39 -12.45
CA ARG A 262 26.36 -4.32 -13.86
C ARG A 262 27.30 -5.48 -14.18
N ILE A 263 26.78 -6.47 -14.89
CA ILE A 263 27.53 -7.65 -15.35
C ILE A 263 27.75 -7.51 -16.84
N ASP A 264 28.97 -7.79 -17.32
CA ASP A 264 29.23 -7.86 -18.75
C ASP A 264 28.64 -9.16 -19.32
N ARG A 265 27.46 -9.03 -19.93
CA ARG A 265 26.69 -10.14 -20.50
C ARG A 265 27.28 -10.70 -21.79
N ARG A 266 28.27 -10.00 -22.38
CA ARG A 266 28.97 -10.48 -23.58
C ARG A 266 30.02 -11.54 -23.25
N ASN A 267 30.46 -11.58 -21.99
CA ASN A 267 31.48 -12.52 -21.53
C ASN A 267 30.83 -13.73 -20.83
N PRO A 268 30.85 -14.94 -21.43
CA PRO A 268 30.23 -16.12 -20.84
C PRO A 268 30.86 -16.52 -19.50
N ARG A 269 32.15 -16.25 -19.28
CA ARG A 269 32.82 -16.55 -18.01
C ARG A 269 32.34 -15.65 -16.86
N ALA A 270 31.98 -14.41 -17.16
CA ALA A 270 31.44 -13.48 -16.16
C ALA A 270 30.04 -13.94 -15.71
N LEU A 271 29.22 -14.44 -16.65
CA LEU A 271 27.92 -15.03 -16.34
C LEU A 271 28.04 -16.33 -15.53
N GLU A 272 29.05 -17.16 -15.82
CA GLU A 272 29.29 -18.41 -15.08
C GLU A 272 29.72 -18.13 -13.64
N GLN A 273 30.62 -17.17 -13.45
CA GLN A 273 30.99 -16.70 -12.12
C GLN A 273 29.80 -16.11 -11.36
N ALA A 274 29.00 -15.26 -12.02
CA ALA A 274 27.80 -14.67 -11.43
C ALA A 274 26.80 -15.74 -10.98
N ASN A 275 26.57 -16.77 -11.80
CA ASN A 275 25.69 -17.88 -11.46
C ASN A 275 26.11 -18.58 -10.16
N VAL A 276 27.41 -18.86 -9.99
CA VAL A 276 27.94 -19.50 -8.78
C VAL A 276 27.81 -18.59 -7.57
N TYR A 277 28.25 -17.33 -7.67
CA TYR A 277 28.25 -16.41 -6.51
C TYR A 277 26.84 -16.01 -6.08
N PHE A 278 25.90 -15.73 -6.99
CA PHE A 278 24.51 -15.41 -6.62
C PHE A 278 23.76 -16.62 -6.08
N SER A 279 24.00 -17.82 -6.63
CA SER A 279 23.41 -19.04 -6.07
C SER A 279 23.93 -19.30 -4.66
N LEU A 280 25.22 -19.05 -4.41
CA LEU A 280 25.82 -19.19 -3.09
C LEU A 280 25.29 -18.13 -2.10
N ASP A 281 25.14 -16.87 -2.54
CA ASP A 281 24.56 -15.78 -1.72
C ASP A 281 23.14 -16.13 -1.27
N ALA A 282 22.29 -16.55 -2.21
CA ALA A 282 20.92 -16.98 -1.91
C ALA A 282 20.89 -18.23 -1.00
N ALA A 283 21.78 -19.20 -1.23
CA ALA A 283 21.87 -20.41 -0.42
C ALA A 283 22.26 -20.12 1.03
N VAL A 284 23.30 -19.31 1.25
CA VAL A 284 23.74 -18.94 2.61
C VAL A 284 22.62 -18.19 3.35
N ALA A 285 21.98 -17.23 2.69
CA ALA A 285 20.91 -16.44 3.29
C ALA A 285 19.69 -17.31 3.66
N LEU A 286 19.25 -18.20 2.77
CA LEU A 286 18.12 -19.10 3.04
C LEU A 286 18.43 -20.20 4.06
N VAL A 287 19.68 -20.65 4.16
CA VAL A 287 20.09 -21.57 5.24
C VAL A 287 20.00 -20.89 6.60
N VAL A 288 20.43 -19.63 6.72
CA VAL A 288 20.25 -18.85 7.95
C VAL A 288 18.77 -18.68 8.28
N SER A 289 17.95 -18.34 7.29
CA SER A 289 16.49 -18.25 7.45
C SER A 289 15.88 -19.56 7.95
N PHE A 290 16.26 -20.69 7.34
CA PHE A 290 15.78 -22.01 7.75
C PHE A 290 16.08 -22.31 9.21
N PHE A 291 17.27 -21.96 9.69
CA PHE A 291 17.63 -22.17 11.10
C PHE A 291 16.82 -21.28 12.05
N ILE A 292 16.53 -20.02 11.67
CA ILE A 292 15.67 -19.14 12.47
C ILE A 292 14.25 -19.72 12.56
N ASN A 293 13.66 -20.10 11.43
CA ASN A 293 12.30 -20.65 11.37
C ASN A 293 12.21 -21.97 12.16
N THR A 294 13.23 -22.81 12.04
CA THR A 294 13.34 -24.06 12.81
C THR A 294 13.48 -23.77 14.32
N ALA A 295 14.27 -22.77 14.72
CA ALA A 295 14.44 -22.40 16.12
C ALA A 295 13.11 -21.96 16.75
N ILE A 296 12.31 -21.17 16.03
CA ILE A 296 10.98 -20.73 16.50
C ILE A 296 10.04 -21.93 16.62
N MET A 297 9.87 -22.68 15.54
CA MET A 297 8.97 -23.84 15.51
C MET A 297 9.31 -24.86 16.61
N THR A 298 10.59 -25.17 16.81
CA THR A 298 11.03 -26.13 17.84
C THR A 298 10.88 -25.60 19.26
N SER A 299 11.11 -24.31 19.49
CA SER A 299 10.89 -23.67 20.81
C SER A 299 9.42 -23.78 21.24
N PHE A 300 8.49 -23.51 20.31
CA PHE A 300 7.07 -23.59 20.62
C PHE A 300 6.53 -25.03 20.64
N ALA A 301 7.09 -25.92 19.82
CA ALA A 301 6.75 -27.35 19.84
C ALA A 301 7.06 -28.01 21.19
N GLN A 302 8.26 -27.76 21.74
CA GLN A 302 8.65 -28.31 23.04
C GLN A 302 7.79 -27.75 24.17
N GLY A 303 7.51 -26.44 24.16
CA GLY A 303 6.79 -25.78 25.24
C GLY A 303 5.29 -26.09 25.27
N PHE A 304 4.64 -26.19 24.11
CA PHE A 304 3.19 -26.00 24.04
C PHE A 304 2.42 -27.11 23.32
N PHE A 305 3.09 -28.01 22.59
CA PHE A 305 2.39 -29.10 21.89
C PHE A 305 1.71 -30.05 22.89
N SER A 306 0.45 -30.41 22.60
CA SER A 306 -0.30 -31.43 23.34
C SER A 306 -1.06 -32.36 22.39
N PRO A 307 -0.86 -33.69 22.48
CA PRO A 307 -1.60 -34.66 21.66
C PRO A 307 -3.12 -34.64 21.90
N HIS A 308 -3.56 -34.27 23.11
CA HIS A 308 -4.97 -34.25 23.47
C HIS A 308 -5.71 -33.11 22.76
N CYS A 309 -5.15 -31.90 22.77
CA CYS A 309 -5.75 -30.79 22.04
C CYS A 309 -5.68 -31.01 20.52
N ALA A 310 -4.61 -31.60 20.00
CA ALA A 310 -4.47 -31.84 18.55
C ALA A 310 -5.49 -32.84 17.97
N THR A 311 -6.14 -33.66 18.79
CA THR A 311 -7.01 -34.77 18.35
C THR A 311 -8.51 -34.52 18.54
N ASN A 312 -8.92 -33.39 19.15
CA ASN A 312 -10.31 -33.11 19.53
C ASN A 312 -10.93 -31.91 18.77
N PRO A 313 -11.32 -32.08 17.49
CA PRO A 313 -11.78 -30.97 16.63
C PRO A 313 -13.26 -30.55 16.81
N SER A 314 -14.06 -31.22 17.65
CA SER A 314 -15.55 -31.12 17.64
C SER A 314 -16.19 -30.52 18.91
N GLY A 315 -15.59 -29.49 19.51
CA GLY A 315 -16.26 -28.60 20.47
C GLY A 315 -16.80 -27.34 19.79
N THR A 316 -17.69 -26.56 20.44
CA THR A 316 -18.32 -25.34 19.88
C THR A 316 -17.34 -24.23 19.45
N LEU A 317 -16.05 -24.36 19.78
CA LEU A 317 -14.92 -23.85 18.99
C LEU A 317 -13.98 -25.05 18.76
N GLY A 318 -13.70 -25.44 17.51
CA GLY A 318 -12.80 -26.57 17.21
C GLY A 318 -11.38 -26.28 17.69
N CYS A 319 -10.92 -27.00 18.72
CA CYS A 319 -9.70 -26.70 19.44
C CYS A 319 -8.43 -27.25 18.75
N ASN A 320 -7.90 -26.57 17.74
CA ASN A 320 -6.47 -26.66 17.41
C ASN A 320 -5.70 -25.72 18.33
N THR A 321 -5.40 -26.15 19.54
CA THR A 321 -4.96 -25.25 20.62
C THR A 321 -3.90 -25.92 21.48
N ALA A 322 -3.09 -25.16 22.20
CA ALA A 322 -2.03 -25.67 23.06
C ALA A 322 -2.33 -25.50 24.54
N ALA A 323 -1.69 -26.32 25.37
CA ALA A 323 -1.89 -26.35 26.81
C ALA A 323 -1.18 -25.16 27.51
N ILE A 324 -1.94 -24.28 28.16
CA ILE A 324 -1.43 -23.20 29.02
C ILE A 324 -2.25 -23.17 30.33
N GLU A 325 -1.64 -22.85 31.48
CA GLU A 325 -2.35 -22.49 32.71
C GLU A 325 -2.99 -21.09 32.58
N PRO A 326 -4.31 -20.89 32.77
CA PRO A 326 -4.88 -19.56 32.93
C PRO A 326 -5.00 -19.19 34.40
N ALA A 327 -4.87 -17.88 34.65
CA ALA A 327 -5.44 -17.19 35.81
C ALA A 327 -6.98 -17.05 35.71
N GLY A 328 -7.71 -18.07 35.21
CA GLY A 328 -9.16 -18.00 35.02
C GLY A 328 -9.84 -19.35 34.75
N GLU A 329 -11.01 -19.55 35.37
CA GLU A 329 -11.78 -20.80 35.41
C GLU A 329 -12.32 -21.23 34.03
N CYS A 330 -12.10 -22.50 33.67
CA CYS A 330 -12.70 -23.14 32.51
C CYS A 330 -14.04 -23.77 32.93
N ALA A 331 -15.12 -23.50 32.20
CA ALA A 331 -16.48 -23.90 32.57
C ALA A 331 -16.93 -25.28 32.06
N LEU A 332 -16.03 -26.16 31.60
CA LEU A 332 -16.35 -27.47 31.02
C LEU A 332 -15.40 -28.57 31.54
N GLU A 333 -15.95 -29.77 31.82
CA GLU A 333 -15.29 -30.92 32.47
C GLU A 333 -14.16 -31.60 31.65
N ASP A 334 -13.98 -31.25 30.37
CA ASP A 334 -13.06 -31.94 29.43
C ASP A 334 -11.81 -31.13 28.99
N CYS A 335 -11.49 -30.01 29.64
CA CYS A 335 -10.43 -29.10 29.16
C CYS A 335 -9.01 -29.34 29.72
N ASN A 336 -8.77 -30.40 30.51
CA ASN A 336 -7.45 -30.70 31.07
C ASN A 336 -6.55 -31.40 30.03
N CYS A 337 -5.44 -30.77 29.67
CA CYS A 337 -4.44 -31.30 28.74
C CYS A 337 -3.03 -31.22 29.33
N VAL A 338 -2.15 -32.11 28.87
CA VAL A 338 -0.74 -32.16 29.30
C VAL A 338 0.15 -31.75 28.12
N ASN A 339 1.08 -30.81 28.34
CA ASN A 339 2.06 -30.44 27.32
C ASN A 339 3.21 -31.46 27.21
N SER A 340 4.07 -31.33 26.20
CA SER A 340 5.25 -32.18 25.99
C SER A 340 6.24 -32.20 27.18
N MET A 341 6.12 -31.28 28.13
CA MET A 341 6.95 -31.21 29.35
C MET A 341 6.25 -31.75 30.60
N GLY A 342 5.05 -32.32 30.47
CA GLY A 342 4.32 -32.93 31.59
C GLY A 342 3.53 -31.94 32.46
N GLN A 343 3.41 -30.68 32.08
CA GLN A 343 2.63 -29.66 32.79
C GLN A 343 1.15 -29.74 32.38
N GLN A 344 0.25 -29.60 33.36
CA GLN A 344 -1.19 -29.55 33.13
C GLN A 344 -1.61 -28.14 32.72
N GLY A 345 -2.54 -28.03 31.78
CA GLY A 345 -3.09 -26.76 31.32
C GLY A 345 -4.39 -26.94 30.54
N PHE A 346 -4.83 -25.86 29.91
CA PHE A 346 -6.04 -25.79 29.12
C PHE A 346 -5.72 -25.48 27.66
N CYS A 347 -6.53 -26.02 26.76
CA CYS A 347 -6.43 -25.84 25.32
C CYS A 347 -6.73 -24.36 24.92
N THR A 348 -5.70 -23.57 24.56
CA THR A 348 -5.82 -22.18 24.06
C THR A 348 -5.13 -21.95 22.69
N ALA A 349 -5.64 -21.05 21.86
CA ALA A 349 -4.98 -20.70 20.58
C ALA A 349 -3.74 -19.83 20.84
N ILE A 350 -2.59 -20.19 20.25
CA ILE A 350 -1.34 -19.44 20.38
C ILE A 350 -0.95 -18.86 19.02
N GLY A 351 -0.73 -17.54 19.00
CA GLY A 351 -0.23 -16.79 17.86
C GLY A 351 0.76 -15.72 18.31
N LEU A 352 1.09 -14.79 17.42
CA LEU A 352 2.11 -13.77 17.69
C LEU A 352 1.76 -12.88 18.90
N SER A 353 0.46 -12.60 19.12
CA SER A 353 -0.02 -11.69 20.17
C SER A 353 0.16 -12.19 21.60
N ASN A 354 0.11 -13.51 21.80
CA ASN A 354 0.21 -14.16 23.12
C ASN A 354 1.43 -15.09 23.23
N GLY A 355 2.18 -15.32 22.15
CA GLY A 355 3.37 -16.17 22.14
C GLY A 355 4.46 -15.70 23.11
N GLY A 356 4.68 -14.38 23.22
CA GLY A 356 5.67 -13.81 24.16
C GLY A 356 5.30 -14.07 25.62
N SER A 357 4.05 -13.79 26.00
CA SER A 357 3.54 -14.08 27.35
C SER A 357 3.51 -15.58 27.65
N ALA A 358 3.20 -16.41 26.65
CA ALA A 358 3.23 -17.86 26.80
C ALA A 358 4.65 -18.34 27.10
N LEU A 359 5.66 -17.88 26.36
CA LEU A 359 7.06 -18.24 26.60
C LEU A 359 7.54 -17.82 28.00
N ALA A 360 7.13 -16.65 28.48
CA ALA A 360 7.45 -16.20 29.83
C ALA A 360 6.83 -17.09 30.91
N SER A 361 5.57 -17.53 30.74
CA SER A 361 4.92 -18.43 31.69
C SER A 361 5.61 -19.80 31.78
N LEU A 362 6.19 -20.27 30.69
CA LEU A 362 6.80 -21.59 30.57
C LEU A 362 8.10 -21.76 31.39
N VAL A 363 8.90 -20.71 31.46
CA VAL A 363 10.30 -20.76 31.95
C VAL A 363 10.42 -20.35 33.42
N GLY A 364 9.38 -19.74 34.01
CA GLY A 364 9.42 -19.19 35.36
C GLY A 364 10.36 -17.97 35.52
N SER A 365 10.94 -17.48 34.42
CA SER A 365 11.70 -16.22 34.35
C SER A 365 10.81 -15.16 33.69
N SER A 366 10.29 -14.24 34.49
CA SER A 366 8.99 -13.60 34.20
C SER A 366 8.98 -12.59 33.04
N GLU A 367 10.11 -12.12 32.53
CA GLU A 367 10.12 -11.07 31.49
C GLU A 367 11.18 -11.23 30.40
N PHE A 368 12.28 -11.97 30.64
CA PHE A 368 13.41 -12.01 29.72
C PHE A 368 13.09 -12.71 28.39
N ALA A 369 12.44 -13.88 28.46
CA ALA A 369 12.04 -14.66 27.28
C ALA A 369 11.00 -13.92 26.41
N ALA A 370 10.00 -13.30 27.04
CA ALA A 370 9.01 -12.46 26.34
C ALA A 370 9.67 -11.25 25.65
N THR A 371 10.64 -10.62 26.32
CA THR A 371 11.38 -9.47 25.77
C THR A 371 12.21 -9.87 24.56
N LEU A 372 12.95 -10.99 24.64
CA LEU A 372 13.71 -11.52 23.50
C LEU A 372 12.78 -11.85 22.31
N PHE A 373 11.65 -12.51 22.57
CA PHE A 373 10.65 -12.79 21.54
C PHE A 373 10.14 -11.49 20.88
N ALA A 374 9.77 -10.49 21.69
CA ALA A 374 9.24 -9.24 21.17
C ALA A 374 10.28 -8.41 20.40
N ILE A 375 11.56 -8.41 20.81
CA ILE A 375 12.65 -7.80 20.04
C ILE A 375 12.84 -8.52 18.70
N GLY A 376 12.80 -9.85 18.69
CA GLY A 376 12.90 -10.65 17.47
C GLY A 376 11.76 -10.38 16.48
N VAL A 377 10.52 -10.28 16.99
CA VAL A 377 9.33 -9.93 16.17
C VAL A 377 9.38 -8.49 15.67
N LEU A 378 9.85 -7.53 16.49
CA LEU A 378 10.03 -6.15 16.05
C LEU A 378 11.06 -6.09 14.92
N ALA A 379 12.19 -6.77 15.07
CA ALA A 379 13.24 -6.87 14.05
C ALA A 379 12.68 -7.46 12.73
N ALA A 380 11.88 -8.53 12.81
CA ALA A 380 11.19 -9.11 11.65
C ALA A 380 10.26 -8.12 10.92
N GLY A 381 9.48 -7.35 11.69
CA GLY A 381 8.62 -6.32 11.13
C GLY A 381 9.40 -5.23 10.40
N GLN A 382 10.48 -4.73 11.00
CA GLN A 382 11.33 -3.71 10.37
C GLN A 382 12.00 -4.19 9.08
N ALA A 383 12.41 -5.46 9.05
CA ALA A 383 12.98 -6.07 7.86
C ALA A 383 11.98 -6.15 6.69
N SER A 384 10.73 -6.53 6.98
CA SER A 384 9.69 -6.70 5.95
C SER A 384 9.25 -5.38 5.30
N THR A 385 9.33 -4.24 6.02
CA THR A 385 9.03 -2.90 5.46
C THR A 385 9.87 -2.61 4.22
N MET A 386 11.12 -3.05 4.26
CA MET A 386 12.08 -2.81 3.19
C MET A 386 11.79 -3.66 1.96
N THR A 387 11.52 -4.95 2.17
CA THR A 387 11.32 -5.89 1.08
C THR A 387 10.00 -5.61 0.37
N GLY A 388 8.91 -5.33 1.10
CA GLY A 388 7.62 -4.97 0.52
C GLY A 388 7.69 -3.70 -0.35
N SER A 389 8.37 -2.66 0.13
CA SER A 389 8.52 -1.40 -0.59
C SER A 389 9.39 -1.53 -1.85
N LEU A 390 10.50 -2.26 -1.78
CA LEU A 390 11.37 -2.56 -2.93
C LEU A 390 10.68 -3.48 -3.94
N ALA A 391 10.05 -4.57 -3.47
CA ALA A 391 9.35 -5.54 -4.32
C ALA A 391 8.29 -4.84 -5.12
N GLY A 392 7.51 -4.00 -4.44
CA GLY A 392 6.56 -3.13 -5.08
C GLY A 392 7.18 -2.28 -6.17
N GLN A 393 8.21 -1.49 -5.83
CA GLN A 393 8.82 -0.55 -6.79
C GLN A 393 9.20 -1.26 -8.09
N TYR A 394 9.89 -2.39 -7.98
CA TYR A 394 10.34 -3.16 -9.12
C TYR A 394 9.21 -3.84 -9.89
N VAL A 395 8.16 -4.31 -9.19
CA VAL A 395 6.97 -4.89 -9.81
C VAL A 395 6.23 -3.83 -10.63
N MET A 396 5.98 -2.65 -10.07
CA MET A 396 5.28 -1.56 -10.76
C MET A 396 6.09 -0.99 -11.94
N GLU A 397 7.39 -0.76 -11.75
CA GLU A 397 8.27 -0.34 -12.84
C GLU A 397 8.35 -1.41 -13.94
N GLY A 398 8.40 -2.68 -13.55
CA GLY A 398 8.47 -3.80 -14.50
C GLY A 398 7.19 -3.96 -15.32
N PHE A 399 6.03 -4.02 -14.67
CA PHE A 399 4.75 -4.24 -15.35
C PHE A 399 4.19 -3.00 -16.04
N LEU A 400 4.25 -1.82 -15.40
CA LEU A 400 3.63 -0.59 -15.91
C LEU A 400 4.63 0.35 -16.59
N GLY A 401 5.94 0.23 -16.31
CA GLY A 401 6.94 1.20 -16.78
C GLY A 401 6.77 2.57 -16.15
N LEU A 402 6.14 2.61 -14.97
CA LEU A 402 5.75 3.84 -14.31
C LEU A 402 6.73 4.10 -13.16
N HIS A 403 7.51 5.17 -13.27
CA HIS A 403 8.50 5.57 -12.28
C HIS A 403 7.87 6.54 -11.28
N ILE A 404 7.49 6.02 -10.10
CA ILE A 404 7.07 6.84 -8.94
C ILE A 404 8.23 6.86 -7.95
N PRO A 405 8.53 8.02 -7.33
CA PRO A 405 9.53 8.08 -6.29
C PRO A 405 9.13 7.22 -5.09
N LEU A 406 10.09 6.46 -4.53
CA LEU A 406 9.87 5.46 -3.46
C LEU A 406 9.05 6.01 -2.29
N TRP A 407 9.26 7.27 -1.89
CA TRP A 407 8.53 7.89 -0.79
C TRP A 407 7.02 8.01 -1.03
N LEU A 408 6.64 8.39 -2.25
CA LEU A 408 5.23 8.56 -2.62
C LEU A 408 4.56 7.20 -2.72
N ARG A 409 5.29 6.22 -3.25
CA ARG A 409 4.82 4.84 -3.32
C ARG A 409 4.60 4.26 -1.93
N LEU A 410 5.60 4.36 -1.06
CA LEU A 410 5.54 3.88 0.32
C LEU A 410 4.34 4.51 1.05
N LEU A 411 4.15 5.83 0.91
CA LEU A 411 3.01 6.52 1.49
C LEU A 411 1.68 5.93 1.00
N VAL A 412 1.55 5.64 -0.29
CA VAL A 412 0.31 5.07 -0.86
C VAL A 412 0.08 3.64 -0.38
N THR A 413 1.05 2.74 -0.53
CA THR A 413 0.87 1.32 -0.14
C THR A 413 0.69 1.19 1.36
N ARG A 414 1.41 1.97 2.17
CA ARG A 414 1.23 1.99 3.62
C ARG A 414 -0.08 2.61 4.05
N SER A 415 -0.56 3.65 3.38
CA SER A 415 -1.90 4.18 3.67
C SER A 415 -2.99 3.14 3.39
N ILE A 416 -2.85 2.36 2.31
CA ILE A 416 -3.81 1.31 1.95
C ILE A 416 -3.75 0.14 2.93
N ALA A 417 -2.55 -0.31 3.33
CA ALA A 417 -2.36 -1.41 4.28
C ALA A 417 -2.71 -1.03 5.73
N LEU A 418 -2.48 0.22 6.12
CA LEU A 418 -2.74 0.69 7.49
C LEU A 418 -4.24 0.73 7.82
N VAL A 419 -5.11 1.01 6.85
CA VAL A 419 -6.56 1.05 7.07
C VAL A 419 -7.11 -0.28 7.59
N PRO A 420 -6.96 -1.43 6.90
CA PRO A 420 -7.43 -2.71 7.43
C PRO A 420 -6.70 -3.13 8.71
N ALA A 421 -5.41 -2.84 8.86
CA ALA A 421 -4.67 -3.14 10.09
C ALA A 421 -5.19 -2.36 11.31
N LEU A 422 -5.45 -1.05 11.15
CA LEU A 422 -6.06 -0.22 12.20
C LEU A 422 -7.48 -0.65 12.52
N VAL A 423 -8.26 -1.08 11.53
CA VAL A 423 -9.61 -1.61 11.75
C VAL A 423 -9.56 -2.83 12.66
N VAL A 424 -8.68 -3.79 12.37
CA VAL A 424 -8.48 -4.98 13.20
C VAL A 424 -7.99 -4.59 14.60
N ALA A 425 -7.01 -3.71 14.70
CA ALA A 425 -6.44 -3.27 15.98
C ALA A 425 -7.43 -2.50 16.86
N VAL A 426 -8.28 -1.66 16.28
CA VAL A 426 -9.33 -0.93 17.00
C VAL A 426 -10.46 -1.86 17.41
N TRP A 427 -10.87 -2.78 16.53
CA TRP A 427 -11.90 -3.78 16.85
C TRP A 427 -11.47 -4.65 18.04
N GLN A 428 -10.20 -5.06 18.07
CA GLN A 428 -9.62 -5.80 19.19
C GLN A 428 -9.56 -5.01 20.50
N SER A 429 -9.57 -3.67 20.46
CA SER A 429 -9.60 -2.82 21.65
C SER A 429 -10.99 -2.60 22.25
N THR A 430 -12.04 -3.14 21.61
CA THR A 430 -13.42 -3.09 22.14
C THR A 430 -13.75 -4.38 22.89
N ALA A 431 -14.63 -4.32 23.91
CA ALA A 431 -15.01 -5.46 24.76
C ALA A 431 -15.61 -6.68 24.00
N ALA A 432 -15.98 -6.52 22.72
CA ALA A 432 -16.44 -7.61 21.85
C ALA A 432 -15.29 -8.35 21.12
N GLY A 433 -14.06 -7.83 21.19
CA GLY A 433 -12.90 -8.25 20.38
C GLY A 433 -11.70 -8.79 21.15
N GLU A 434 -11.80 -9.03 22.47
CA GLU A 434 -10.66 -9.45 23.32
C GLU A 434 -10.08 -10.84 22.99
N SER A 435 -10.66 -11.59 22.06
CA SER A 435 -10.13 -12.91 21.69
C SER A 435 -8.93 -12.81 20.75
N ALA A 436 -7.79 -13.39 21.18
CA ALA A 436 -6.56 -13.56 20.40
C ALA A 436 -6.77 -14.31 19.06
N ALA A 437 -7.88 -15.04 18.92
CA ALA A 437 -8.27 -15.73 17.70
C ALA A 437 -8.51 -14.80 16.50
N SER A 438 -8.87 -13.53 16.74
CA SER A 438 -9.20 -12.58 15.66
C SER A 438 -7.99 -12.13 14.84
N LEU A 439 -6.84 -11.90 15.48
CA LEU A 439 -5.61 -11.47 14.82
C LEU A 439 -4.95 -12.61 14.04
N SER A 440 -4.88 -13.80 14.66
CA SER A 440 -4.41 -15.02 14.03
C SER A 440 -5.26 -15.39 12.81
N ALA A 441 -6.59 -15.24 12.88
CA ALA A 441 -7.46 -15.46 11.73
C ALA A 441 -7.17 -14.51 10.55
N VAL A 442 -6.87 -13.23 10.82
CA VAL A 442 -6.49 -12.27 9.77
C VAL A 442 -5.18 -12.69 9.10
N ASN A 443 -4.19 -13.13 9.89
CA ASN A 443 -2.92 -13.62 9.34
C ASN A 443 -3.12 -14.87 8.47
N ASP A 444 -3.96 -15.81 8.90
CA ASP A 444 -4.29 -17.01 8.14
C ASP A 444 -4.93 -16.65 6.79
N TRP A 445 -5.85 -15.67 6.77
CA TRP A 445 -6.45 -15.15 5.53
C TRP A 445 -5.43 -14.51 4.60
N LEU A 446 -4.45 -13.78 5.13
CA LEU A 446 -3.38 -13.16 4.36
C LEU A 446 -2.43 -14.23 3.78
N ASN A 447 -2.16 -15.32 4.49
CA ASN A 447 -1.39 -16.45 3.98
C ASN A 447 -2.13 -17.22 2.88
N ILE A 448 -3.46 -17.36 2.99
CA ILE A 448 -4.31 -17.90 1.91
C ILE A 448 -4.23 -17.00 0.67
N LEU A 449 -4.27 -15.67 0.86
CA LEU A 449 -4.13 -14.71 -0.22
C LEU A 449 -2.79 -14.85 -0.95
N GLN A 450 -1.68 -15.06 -0.24
CA GLN A 450 -0.37 -15.35 -0.86
C GLN A 450 -0.39 -16.68 -1.64
N SER A 451 -1.02 -17.71 -1.08
CA SER A 451 -1.12 -19.04 -1.68
C SER A 451 -1.89 -19.05 -3.00
N ILE A 452 -2.98 -18.27 -3.09
CA ILE A 452 -3.73 -18.06 -4.34
C ILE A 452 -2.87 -17.41 -5.41
N GLN A 453 -1.95 -16.53 -5.01
CA GLN A 453 -1.15 -15.73 -5.93
C GLN A 453 0.13 -16.43 -6.41
N LEU A 454 0.62 -17.43 -5.67
CA LEU A 454 1.84 -18.18 -6.00
C LEU A 454 1.92 -18.66 -7.46
N PRO A 455 0.87 -19.26 -8.06
CA PRO A 455 0.94 -19.75 -9.43
C PRO A 455 1.19 -18.64 -10.47
N PHE A 456 0.76 -17.42 -10.18
CA PHE A 456 0.86 -16.27 -11.09
C PHE A 456 2.29 -15.73 -11.17
N ALA A 457 3.12 -15.95 -10.15
CA ALA A 457 4.56 -15.68 -10.18
C ALA A 457 5.38 -16.87 -10.69
N LEU A 458 4.99 -18.08 -10.25
CA LEU A 458 5.71 -19.31 -10.50
C LEU A 458 5.66 -19.77 -11.96
N LEU A 459 4.48 -19.76 -12.58
CA LEU A 459 4.32 -20.23 -13.96
C LEU A 459 5.08 -19.36 -14.97
N PRO A 460 5.02 -18.02 -14.91
CA PRO A 460 5.85 -17.19 -15.78
C PRO A 460 7.34 -17.41 -15.59
N LEU A 461 7.81 -17.57 -14.34
CA LEU A 461 9.23 -17.84 -14.08
C LEU A 461 9.69 -19.12 -14.79
N LEU A 462 8.96 -20.22 -14.63
CA LEU A 462 9.31 -21.50 -15.25
C LEU A 462 9.21 -21.46 -16.77
N HIS A 463 8.26 -20.70 -17.30
CA HIS A 463 8.11 -20.49 -18.73
C HIS A 463 9.35 -19.78 -19.32
N PHE A 464 9.71 -18.61 -18.79
CA PHE A 464 10.80 -17.79 -19.33
C PHE A 464 12.18 -18.42 -19.12
N VAL A 465 12.41 -19.04 -17.96
CA VAL A 465 13.67 -19.75 -17.68
C VAL A 465 13.81 -21.01 -18.57
N GLY A 466 12.68 -21.60 -18.98
CA GLY A 466 12.62 -22.78 -19.84
C GLY A 466 12.58 -22.50 -21.34
N ASP A 467 12.60 -21.24 -21.77
CA ASP A 467 12.56 -20.82 -23.18
C ASP A 467 13.95 -20.42 -23.71
N ALA A 468 14.37 -21.08 -24.79
CA ALA A 468 15.64 -20.82 -25.47
C ALA A 468 15.69 -19.46 -26.15
N LYS A 469 14.55 -18.85 -26.46
CA LYS A 469 14.51 -17.49 -27.04
C LYS A 469 14.89 -16.43 -26.02
N VAL A 470 14.56 -16.65 -24.74
CA VAL A 470 14.79 -15.68 -23.66
C VAL A 470 16.14 -15.89 -22.99
N MET A 471 16.48 -17.15 -22.66
CA MET A 471 17.73 -17.46 -21.96
C MET A 471 18.92 -17.67 -22.92
N GLY A 472 18.69 -17.92 -24.20
CA GLY A 472 19.74 -18.33 -25.14
C GLY A 472 20.14 -19.80 -24.98
N HIS A 473 20.64 -20.41 -26.05
CA HIS A 473 20.87 -21.86 -26.12
C HIS A 473 21.81 -22.41 -25.02
N ASP A 474 22.75 -21.58 -24.55
CA ASP A 474 23.76 -21.99 -23.56
C ASP A 474 23.28 -21.86 -22.09
N TRP A 475 22.23 -21.06 -21.82
CA TRP A 475 21.78 -20.74 -20.45
C TRP A 475 20.37 -21.23 -20.13
N VAL A 476 19.71 -21.97 -21.02
CA VAL A 476 18.45 -22.68 -20.75
C VAL A 476 18.66 -23.78 -19.71
N ILE A 477 17.65 -24.02 -18.89
CA ILE A 477 17.65 -25.15 -17.95
C ILE A 477 17.59 -26.50 -18.69
N GLY A 478 18.42 -27.45 -18.25
CA GLY A 478 18.42 -28.80 -18.83
C GLY A 478 17.08 -29.51 -18.64
N SER A 479 16.74 -30.42 -19.55
CA SER A 479 15.44 -31.13 -19.58
C SER A 479 15.08 -31.80 -18.25
N ARG A 480 16.07 -32.40 -17.56
CA ARG A 480 15.87 -33.02 -16.22
C ARG A 480 15.45 -32.01 -15.16
N LEU A 481 16.17 -30.89 -15.06
CA LEU A 481 15.86 -29.83 -14.11
C LEU A 481 14.51 -29.17 -14.43
N LYS A 482 14.22 -28.97 -15.72
CA LYS A 482 12.92 -28.49 -16.20
C LYS A 482 11.78 -29.38 -15.70
N SER A 483 11.88 -30.70 -15.86
CA SER A 483 10.87 -31.64 -15.37
C SER A 483 10.70 -31.58 -13.85
N VAL A 484 11.80 -31.49 -13.08
CA VAL A 484 11.74 -31.35 -11.62
C VAL A 484 11.04 -30.05 -11.22
N CYS A 485 11.40 -28.92 -11.83
CA CYS A 485 10.79 -27.63 -11.51
C CYS A 485 9.28 -27.60 -11.82
N TRP A 486 8.87 -28.17 -12.96
CA TRP A 486 7.45 -28.29 -13.31
C TRP A 486 6.69 -29.24 -12.38
N ALA A 487 7.30 -30.34 -11.94
CA ALA A 487 6.71 -31.24 -10.95
C ALA A 487 6.54 -30.56 -9.60
N CYS A 488 7.56 -29.83 -9.12
CA CYS A 488 7.47 -29.04 -7.88
C CYS A 488 6.38 -27.96 -7.99
N ALA A 489 6.29 -27.26 -9.12
CA ALA A 489 5.26 -26.24 -9.30
C ALA A 489 3.84 -26.83 -9.33
N LEU A 490 3.66 -27.97 -9.99
CA LEU A 490 2.39 -28.68 -9.97
C LEU A 490 2.02 -29.10 -8.55
N ALA A 491 2.97 -29.63 -7.77
CA ALA A 491 2.75 -30.00 -6.38
C ALA A 491 2.32 -28.79 -5.54
N LEU A 492 3.01 -27.66 -5.65
CA LEU A 492 2.66 -26.42 -4.95
C LEU A 492 1.26 -25.91 -5.31
N ILE A 493 0.90 -25.96 -6.60
CA ILE A 493 -0.44 -25.56 -7.06
C ILE A 493 -1.52 -26.48 -6.47
N VAL A 494 -1.30 -27.79 -6.46
CA VAL A 494 -2.25 -28.77 -5.89
C VAL A 494 -2.40 -28.58 -4.39
N ILE A 495 -1.28 -28.40 -3.67
CA ILE A 495 -1.22 -28.12 -2.24
C ILE A 495 -2.02 -26.85 -1.91
N ASN A 496 -1.80 -25.76 -2.65
CA ASN A 496 -2.52 -24.50 -2.43
C ASN A 496 -4.02 -24.60 -2.78
N ALA A 497 -4.37 -25.39 -3.80
CA ALA A 497 -5.77 -25.64 -4.15
C ALA A 497 -6.50 -26.43 -3.05
N TYR A 498 -5.82 -27.39 -2.41
CA TYR A 498 -6.34 -28.11 -1.26
C TYR A 498 -6.55 -27.18 -0.04
N LEU A 499 -5.59 -26.30 0.26
CA LEU A 499 -5.75 -25.29 1.33
C LEU A 499 -6.98 -24.40 1.10
N LEU A 500 -7.11 -23.93 -0.13
CA LEU A 500 -8.21 -23.07 -0.51
C LEU A 500 -9.56 -23.79 -0.33
N HIS A 501 -9.62 -25.05 -0.74
CA HIS A 501 -10.81 -25.88 -0.56
C HIS A 501 -11.15 -26.12 0.91
N SER A 502 -10.18 -26.54 1.73
CA SER A 502 -10.41 -26.88 3.14
C SER A 502 -10.84 -25.66 3.97
N GLN A 503 -10.30 -24.49 3.68
CA GLN A 503 -10.65 -23.25 4.37
C GLN A 503 -12.00 -22.68 3.91
N LEU A 504 -12.30 -22.75 2.60
CA LEU A 504 -13.61 -22.31 2.07
C LEU A 504 -14.75 -23.25 2.47
N ALA A 505 -14.49 -24.54 2.69
CA ALA A 505 -15.50 -25.50 3.13
C ALA A 505 -16.05 -25.19 4.54
N ASN A 506 -15.25 -24.53 5.39
CA ASN A 506 -15.67 -24.08 6.72
C ASN A 506 -16.56 -22.82 6.71
N LEU A 507 -16.66 -22.12 5.57
CA LEU A 507 -17.56 -20.98 5.38
C LEU A 507 -18.89 -21.47 4.80
N LYS A 508 -20.02 -21.11 5.43
CA LYS A 508 -21.39 -21.39 4.94
C LYS A 508 -21.71 -20.84 3.53
N ALA A 509 -20.80 -20.07 2.92
CA ALA A 509 -20.85 -19.55 1.54
C ALA A 509 -20.07 -20.41 0.50
N GLY A 510 -19.67 -21.63 0.90
CA GLY A 510 -18.65 -22.46 0.25
C GLY A 510 -18.72 -22.73 -1.26
N PRO A 511 -19.88 -22.99 -1.91
CA PRO A 511 -19.89 -23.40 -3.32
C PRO A 511 -19.63 -22.26 -4.31
N PHE A 512 -20.14 -21.05 -4.03
CA PHE A 512 -20.08 -19.93 -4.96
C PHE A 512 -18.69 -19.28 -5.01
N MET A 513 -18.06 -19.10 -3.84
CA MET A 513 -16.70 -18.55 -3.75
C MET A 513 -15.65 -19.54 -4.27
N PHE A 514 -15.84 -20.84 -4.04
CA PHE A 514 -15.00 -21.88 -4.62
C PHE A 514 -15.16 -21.96 -6.14
N ALA A 515 -16.41 -21.89 -6.65
CA ALA A 515 -16.66 -21.80 -8.09
C ALA A 515 -16.07 -20.53 -8.71
N LEU A 516 -16.08 -19.39 -8.02
CA LEU A 516 -15.46 -18.14 -8.48
C LEU A 516 -13.93 -18.24 -8.50
N GLY A 517 -13.31 -18.85 -7.48
CA GLY A 517 -11.86 -19.07 -7.41
C GLY A 517 -11.37 -20.08 -8.45
N VAL A 518 -12.09 -21.19 -8.64
CA VAL A 518 -11.82 -22.17 -9.69
C VAL A 518 -12.12 -21.61 -11.08
N ALA A 519 -13.15 -20.76 -11.24
CA ALA A 519 -13.42 -20.05 -12.50
C ALA A 519 -12.40 -18.94 -12.78
N ALA A 520 -11.84 -18.29 -11.77
CA ALA A 520 -10.75 -17.32 -11.93
C ALA A 520 -9.43 -18.00 -12.28
N PHE A 521 -9.10 -19.12 -11.62
CA PHE A 521 -7.91 -19.92 -11.90
C PHE A 521 -8.01 -20.66 -13.24
N GLY A 522 -9.15 -21.30 -13.51
CA GLY A 522 -9.48 -21.92 -14.80
C GLY A 522 -9.59 -20.88 -15.91
N GLY A 523 -10.20 -19.73 -15.64
CA GLY A 523 -10.25 -18.59 -16.53
C GLY A 523 -8.87 -18.04 -16.87
N TYR A 524 -7.94 -18.02 -15.90
CA TYR A 524 -6.54 -17.64 -16.11
C TYR A 524 -5.73 -18.69 -16.88
N LEU A 525 -5.90 -19.99 -16.59
CA LEU A 525 -5.28 -21.07 -17.38
C LEU A 525 -5.79 -21.07 -18.83
N VAL A 526 -7.09 -20.82 -19.02
CA VAL A 526 -7.68 -20.57 -20.33
C VAL A 526 -7.13 -19.27 -20.91
N LEU A 527 -6.95 -18.19 -20.16
CA LEU A 527 -6.36 -16.93 -20.65
C LEU A 527 -4.90 -17.10 -21.09
N MET A 528 -4.11 -17.95 -20.42
CA MET A 528 -2.73 -18.25 -20.78
C MET A 528 -2.63 -19.26 -21.94
N GLY A 529 -3.52 -20.26 -21.98
CA GLY A 529 -3.67 -21.18 -23.12
C GLY A 529 -4.25 -20.51 -24.36
N THR A 530 -5.10 -19.50 -24.17
CA THR A 530 -5.65 -18.67 -25.26
C THR A 530 -4.69 -17.55 -25.64
N ALA A 531 -3.88 -16.98 -24.73
CA ALA A 531 -2.81 -16.04 -25.09
C ALA A 531 -1.69 -16.68 -25.93
N SER A 532 -1.46 -17.99 -25.80
CA SER A 532 -0.55 -18.75 -26.67
C SER A 532 -1.15 -19.09 -28.04
N THR A 533 -2.47 -18.92 -28.23
CA THR A 533 -3.18 -19.21 -29.50
C THR A 533 -3.83 -17.98 -30.16
N LEU A 534 -4.06 -16.88 -29.42
CA LEU A 534 -4.67 -15.62 -29.88
C LEU A 534 -3.62 -14.59 -30.33
N CYS A 535 -2.64 -15.06 -31.11
CA CYS A 535 -1.86 -14.19 -32.01
C CYS A 535 -2.65 -13.87 -33.30
N ASN A 536 -3.92 -14.29 -33.40
CA ASN A 536 -4.81 -13.95 -34.51
C ASN A 536 -6.22 -13.62 -34.01
N ALA A 537 -6.76 -12.54 -34.58
CA ALA A 537 -8.13 -12.03 -34.52
C ALA A 537 -8.46 -10.96 -33.45
N ALA A 538 -9.10 -9.90 -33.95
CA ALA A 538 -9.35 -8.60 -33.35
C ALA A 538 -10.79 -8.43 -32.81
N ASP A 539 -10.95 -7.38 -31.98
CA ASP A 539 -12.15 -6.59 -31.61
C ASP A 539 -13.52 -7.26 -31.35
N LEU A 540 -14.17 -6.94 -30.21
CA LEU A 540 -15.38 -6.08 -30.17
C LEU A 540 -15.90 -5.79 -28.73
N ARG A 541 -16.88 -4.88 -28.65
CA ARG A 541 -17.40 -4.07 -27.53
C ARG A 541 -18.50 -4.70 -26.63
N CYS A 542 -18.53 -4.20 -25.39
CA CYS A 542 -19.64 -3.61 -24.59
C CYS A 542 -21.06 -4.24 -24.64
N SER A 543 -21.68 -4.50 -23.47
CA SER A 543 -22.73 -3.63 -22.86
C SER A 543 -23.62 -4.35 -21.82
N PHE A 544 -24.26 -3.52 -20.98
CA PHE A 544 -25.57 -3.67 -20.31
C PHE A 544 -25.70 -4.05 -18.82
N SER A 545 -26.79 -3.50 -18.30
CA SER A 545 -27.06 -2.99 -16.95
C SER A 545 -28.46 -3.42 -16.46
N ARG A 546 -28.74 -3.21 -15.15
CA ARG A 546 -30.05 -3.16 -14.42
C ARG A 546 -30.59 -4.51 -13.89
N LEU A 547 -31.29 -4.64 -12.75
CA LEU A 547 -32.10 -3.74 -11.90
C LEU A 547 -32.26 -4.35 -10.46
N SER A 548 -32.66 -3.54 -9.47
CA SER A 548 -32.87 -3.83 -8.01
C SER A 548 -34.30 -4.31 -7.64
N PRO A 549 -34.63 -4.65 -6.36
CA PRO A 549 -35.14 -3.64 -5.37
C PRO A 549 -34.72 -3.86 -3.87
N PRO A 550 -34.87 -2.86 -2.95
CA PRO A 550 -34.65 -3.06 -1.51
C PRO A 550 -35.81 -2.64 -0.55
N LEU A 551 -35.59 -3.00 0.72
CA LEU A 551 -36.46 -2.96 1.90
C LEU A 551 -36.23 -1.70 2.80
N ARG A 552 -37.17 -1.47 3.71
CA ARG A 552 -37.42 -0.33 4.62
C ARG A 552 -36.51 -0.19 5.87
N LEU A 553 -36.72 0.94 6.57
CA LEU A 553 -36.48 1.36 7.97
C LEU A 553 -35.16 2.13 8.21
N SER A 554 -35.05 3.15 9.08
CA SER A 554 -35.98 4.08 9.77
C SER A 554 -35.07 5.06 10.55
N MET A 555 -35.34 6.37 10.54
CA MET A 555 -34.79 7.29 11.56
C MET A 555 -35.82 8.36 11.87
N GLN A 556 -36.28 8.38 13.13
CA GLN A 556 -37.25 9.33 13.66
C GLN A 556 -36.58 10.63 14.14
N ALA A 557 -37.24 11.73 13.76
CA ALA A 557 -37.48 13.02 14.40
C ALA A 557 -36.52 13.57 15.46
N HIS A 558 -36.03 14.79 15.22
CA HIS A 558 -35.78 15.81 16.25
C HIS A 558 -36.41 17.12 15.77
N ALA A 559 -37.57 17.46 16.31
CA ALA A 559 -38.25 18.74 16.14
C ALA A 559 -37.78 19.72 17.24
N ASP A 560 -37.89 21.03 16.98
CA ASP A 560 -37.57 22.18 17.86
C ASP A 560 -36.26 22.94 17.58
N GLU A 561 -35.93 23.19 16.31
CA GLU A 561 -34.83 24.09 15.91
C GLU A 561 -35.36 25.26 15.04
N LYS A 562 -35.01 26.52 15.36
CA LYS A 562 -35.42 27.71 14.57
C LYS A 562 -34.80 27.68 13.16
N TRP A 563 -35.57 28.08 12.15
CA TRP A 563 -35.21 27.97 10.71
C TRP A 563 -33.85 28.59 10.32
N TRP A 564 -33.39 29.62 11.04
CA TRP A 564 -32.14 30.33 10.73
C TRP A 564 -30.88 29.67 11.33
N VAL A 565 -31.02 28.75 12.29
CA VAL A 565 -29.89 28.20 13.05
C VAL A 565 -28.96 27.38 12.15
N ARG A 566 -29.51 26.49 11.31
CA ARG A 566 -28.73 25.60 10.44
C ARG A 566 -27.98 26.34 9.33
N PRO A 567 -28.57 27.29 8.57
CA PRO A 567 -27.84 28.05 7.56
C PRO A 567 -26.68 28.86 8.13
N VAL A 568 -26.88 29.51 9.28
CA VAL A 568 -25.84 30.34 9.92
C VAL A 568 -24.71 29.49 10.49
N ALA A 569 -25.03 28.42 11.23
CA ALA A 569 -24.04 27.49 11.76
C ALA A 569 -23.24 26.82 10.63
N GLY A 570 -23.92 26.41 9.55
CA GLY A 570 -23.30 25.82 8.35
C GLY A 570 -22.36 26.78 7.62
N ALA A 571 -22.73 28.06 7.50
CA ALA A 571 -21.89 29.09 6.90
C ALA A 571 -20.62 29.34 7.72
N LEU A 572 -20.76 29.56 9.04
CA LEU A 572 -19.63 29.82 9.94
C LEU A 572 -18.68 28.61 10.02
N ALA A 573 -19.21 27.40 10.14
CA ALA A 573 -18.43 26.17 10.17
C ALA A 573 -17.50 26.01 8.95
N SER A 574 -18.00 26.44 7.79
CA SER A 574 -17.30 26.30 6.52
C SER A 574 -16.27 27.39 6.29
N GLN A 575 -16.50 28.58 6.84
CA GLN A 575 -15.50 29.65 6.89
C GLN A 575 -14.34 29.25 7.80
N THR A 576 -14.62 28.62 8.94
CA THR A 576 -13.61 28.06 9.86
C THR A 576 -12.79 26.97 9.16
N ALA A 577 -13.43 26.03 8.48
CA ALA A 577 -12.74 25.00 7.71
C ALA A 577 -11.91 25.58 6.54
N ASP A 578 -12.41 26.60 5.86
CA ASP A 578 -11.67 27.29 4.79
C ASP A 578 -10.44 28.00 5.34
N PHE A 579 -10.50 28.63 6.51
CA PHE A 579 -9.34 29.29 7.12
C PHE A 579 -8.13 28.35 7.26
N PHE A 580 -8.33 27.16 7.83
CA PHE A 580 -7.23 26.20 8.04
C PHE A 580 -6.76 25.52 6.74
N THR A 581 -7.66 25.31 5.79
CA THR A 581 -7.34 24.57 4.55
C THR A 581 -6.98 25.49 3.37
N TYR A 582 -7.01 26.80 3.56
CA TYR A 582 -6.82 27.78 2.50
C TYR A 582 -5.47 27.70 1.76
N PRO A 583 -4.33 27.46 2.44
CA PRO A 583 -3.05 27.32 1.74
C PRO A 583 -3.05 26.20 0.68
N ILE A 584 -3.78 25.11 0.94
CA ILE A 584 -3.95 23.99 0.00
C ILE A 584 -4.81 24.44 -1.19
N ASP A 585 -5.89 25.18 -0.95
CA ASP A 585 -6.75 25.75 -2.00
C ASP A 585 -5.99 26.71 -2.93
N THR A 586 -5.15 27.58 -2.37
CA THR A 586 -4.30 28.50 -3.16
C THR A 586 -3.28 27.72 -4.00
N SER A 587 -2.70 26.65 -3.45
CA SER A 587 -1.77 25.80 -4.21
C SER A 587 -2.47 25.09 -5.38
N LYS A 588 -3.71 24.61 -5.18
CA LYS A 588 -4.56 24.00 -6.21
C LYS A 588 -4.74 24.94 -7.39
N THR A 589 -5.22 26.16 -7.14
CA THR A 589 -5.56 27.10 -8.21
C THR A 589 -4.33 27.60 -8.95
N ARG A 590 -3.20 27.85 -8.25
CA ARG A 590 -1.91 28.18 -8.88
C ARG A 590 -1.39 27.07 -9.80
N LEU A 591 -1.55 25.80 -9.39
CA LEU A 591 -1.17 24.65 -10.22
C LEU A 591 -2.05 24.54 -11.47
N GLN A 592 -3.36 24.77 -11.34
CA GLN A 592 -4.32 24.71 -12.45
C GLN A 592 -4.07 25.77 -13.53
N LEU A 593 -3.61 26.96 -13.11
CA LEU A 593 -3.26 28.09 -13.99
C LEU A 593 -1.84 28.00 -14.56
N SER A 594 -0.98 27.13 -14.03
CA SER A 594 0.38 26.94 -14.52
C SER A 594 0.40 26.32 -15.91
N GLY A 595 1.01 27.00 -16.89
CA GLY A 595 1.10 26.54 -18.28
C GLY A 595 -0.04 27.02 -19.20
N GLU A 596 -0.96 27.84 -18.67
CA GLU A 596 -2.13 28.32 -19.42
C GLU A 596 -1.74 29.00 -20.75
N ALA A 597 -2.47 28.67 -21.82
CA ALA A 597 -2.30 29.24 -23.17
C ALA A 597 -0.88 29.13 -23.76
N GLY A 598 -0.12 28.08 -23.39
CA GLY A 598 1.26 27.88 -23.85
C GLY A 598 2.30 28.65 -23.03
N GLY A 599 1.91 29.18 -21.86
CA GLY A 599 2.83 29.82 -20.93
C GLY A 599 3.83 28.85 -20.27
N VAL A 600 4.89 29.41 -19.68
CA VAL A 600 5.94 28.62 -19.01
C VAL A 600 5.37 27.86 -17.81
N LYS A 601 5.73 26.59 -17.65
CA LYS A 601 5.39 25.76 -16.50
C LYS A 601 6.11 26.30 -15.24
N ARG A 602 5.35 26.85 -14.29
CA ARG A 602 5.90 27.54 -13.09
C ARG A 602 6.10 26.63 -11.88
N TYR A 603 5.23 25.64 -11.74
CA TYR A 603 5.18 24.74 -10.59
C TYR A 603 5.22 23.28 -11.01
N SER A 604 5.97 22.45 -10.28
CA SER A 604 6.06 21.00 -10.51
C SER A 604 5.01 20.20 -9.73
N GLY A 605 4.58 20.70 -8.56
CA GLY A 605 3.61 20.03 -7.68
C GLY A 605 3.16 20.90 -6.50
N MET A 606 2.37 20.33 -5.58
CA MET A 606 1.77 21.03 -4.44
C MET A 606 2.81 21.67 -3.52
N ALA A 607 3.81 20.90 -3.08
CA ALA A 607 4.86 21.38 -2.19
C ALA A 607 5.73 22.47 -2.84
N ASP A 608 6.06 22.32 -4.13
CA ASP A 608 6.79 23.33 -4.90
C ASP A 608 5.97 24.62 -5.06
N ALA A 609 4.65 24.51 -5.29
CA ALA A 609 3.77 25.66 -5.35
C ALA A 609 3.71 26.41 -4.02
N ILE A 610 3.53 25.72 -2.90
CA ILE A 610 3.51 26.33 -1.56
C ILE A 610 4.85 27.00 -1.25
N LYS A 611 5.97 26.30 -1.49
CA LYS A 611 7.32 26.83 -1.27
C LYS A 611 7.60 28.08 -2.09
N LYS A 612 7.34 28.06 -3.40
CA LYS A 612 7.56 29.21 -4.28
C LYS A 612 6.63 30.38 -3.98
N VAL A 613 5.38 30.14 -3.60
CA VAL A 613 4.46 31.21 -3.17
C VAL A 613 4.97 31.85 -1.89
N TYR A 614 5.40 31.05 -0.92
CA TYR A 614 5.97 31.56 0.33
C TYR A 614 7.25 32.36 0.08
N GLN A 615 8.17 31.89 -0.78
CA GLN A 615 9.43 32.58 -1.09
C GLN A 615 9.21 33.90 -1.86
N ASN A 616 8.28 33.93 -2.82
CA ASN A 616 8.10 35.09 -3.70
C ASN A 616 7.09 36.12 -3.18
N GLU A 617 6.08 35.69 -2.40
CA GLU A 617 4.96 36.54 -1.96
C GLU A 617 4.82 36.61 -0.42
N GLY A 618 5.60 35.81 0.33
CA GLY A 618 5.49 35.66 1.78
C GLY A 618 4.28 34.84 2.22
N SER A 619 4.07 34.74 3.54
CA SER A 619 2.91 34.07 4.15
C SER A 619 1.57 34.64 3.69
N SER A 620 1.53 35.96 3.40
CA SER A 620 0.34 36.63 2.86
C SER A 620 -0.09 36.12 1.47
N GLY A 621 0.84 35.57 0.68
CA GLY A 621 0.56 35.00 -0.64
C GLY A 621 -0.26 33.71 -0.58
N LEU A 622 -0.14 32.93 0.50
CA LEU A 622 -0.91 31.69 0.70
C LEU A 622 -2.39 31.97 0.99
N TYR A 623 -2.71 33.15 1.52
CA TYR A 623 -4.07 33.60 1.84
C TYR A 623 -4.69 34.54 0.80
N LYS A 624 -4.12 34.55 -0.41
CA LYS A 624 -4.61 35.42 -1.49
C LYS A 624 -6.01 35.00 -1.96
N GLY A 625 -6.92 35.97 -2.06
CA GLY A 625 -8.32 35.71 -2.41
C GLY A 625 -9.20 35.21 -1.25
N PHE A 626 -8.67 35.12 -0.02
CA PHE A 626 -9.41 34.58 1.12
C PHE A 626 -10.71 35.34 1.43
N SER A 627 -10.71 36.67 1.25
CA SER A 627 -11.92 37.48 1.39
C SER A 627 -13.04 37.09 0.41
N ALA A 628 -12.69 36.74 -0.82
CA ALA A 628 -13.66 36.21 -1.79
C ALA A 628 -14.15 34.81 -1.40
N ALA A 629 -13.29 33.98 -0.80
CA ALA A 629 -13.66 32.66 -0.32
C ALA A 629 -14.64 32.70 0.87
N LEU A 630 -14.45 33.63 1.82
CA LEU A 630 -15.38 33.84 2.94
C LEU A 630 -16.77 34.28 2.45
N VAL A 631 -16.82 35.28 1.55
CA VAL A 631 -18.07 35.74 0.94
C VAL A 631 -18.75 34.61 0.18
N ARG A 632 -17.97 33.82 -0.58
CA ARG A 632 -18.47 32.64 -1.30
C ARG A 632 -19.10 31.63 -0.35
N GLN A 633 -18.43 31.25 0.74
CA GLN A 633 -18.96 30.25 1.67
C GLN A 633 -20.21 30.74 2.41
N GLY A 634 -20.22 32.01 2.83
CA GLY A 634 -21.38 32.62 3.46
C GLY A 634 -22.62 32.60 2.56
N LEU A 635 -22.44 33.02 1.30
CA LEU A 635 -23.54 33.06 0.33
C LEU A 635 -23.94 31.64 -0.14
N TYR A 636 -22.98 30.77 -0.43
CA TYR A 636 -23.24 29.47 -1.06
C TYR A 636 -23.95 28.52 -0.12
N ARG A 637 -23.45 28.39 1.10
CA ARG A 637 -24.07 27.47 2.07
C ARG A 637 -25.36 28.04 2.62
N GLY A 638 -25.44 29.34 2.87
CA GLY A 638 -26.70 29.98 3.25
C GLY A 638 -27.80 29.74 2.22
N LEU A 639 -27.48 29.91 0.93
CA LEU A 639 -28.46 29.77 -0.17
C LEU A 639 -28.83 28.31 -0.46
N VAL A 640 -27.87 27.38 -0.47
CA VAL A 640 -28.16 25.95 -0.70
C VAL A 640 -29.04 25.38 0.41
N PHE A 641 -28.78 25.73 1.67
CA PHE A 641 -29.65 25.31 2.79
C PHE A 641 -31.03 25.98 2.75
N ALA A 642 -31.10 27.27 2.39
CA ALA A 642 -32.38 27.99 2.27
C ALA A 642 -33.26 27.47 1.13
N LEU A 643 -32.66 27.05 0.01
CA LEU A 643 -33.40 26.56 -1.16
C LEU A 643 -33.72 25.06 -1.07
N TYR A 644 -33.05 24.29 -0.20
CA TYR A 644 -33.21 22.84 -0.15
C TYR A 644 -34.63 22.40 0.20
N GLU A 645 -35.23 22.96 1.24
CA GLU A 645 -36.58 22.57 1.69
C GLU A 645 -37.67 22.94 0.67
N PRO A 646 -37.71 24.17 0.13
CA PRO A 646 -38.65 24.52 -0.95
C PRO A 646 -38.49 23.63 -2.19
N LEU A 647 -37.25 23.37 -2.63
CA LEU A 647 -36.98 22.54 -3.80
C LEU A 647 -37.36 21.08 -3.57
N ARG A 648 -37.15 20.55 -2.36
CA ARG A 648 -37.58 19.20 -1.98
C ARG A 648 -39.09 19.10 -2.03
N ASP A 649 -39.80 20.07 -1.48
CA ASP A 649 -41.26 20.04 -1.37
C ASP A 649 -41.94 20.17 -2.75
N GLU A 650 -41.43 21.03 -3.64
CA GLU A 650 -41.87 21.08 -5.04
C GLU A 650 -41.54 19.79 -5.80
N THR A 651 -40.36 19.21 -5.58
CA THR A 651 -39.97 17.96 -6.24
C THR A 651 -40.79 16.76 -5.73
N CYS A 652 -41.19 16.76 -4.46
CA CYS A 652 -42.18 15.83 -3.91
C CYS A 652 -43.53 15.98 -4.60
N GLU A 653 -44.01 17.21 -4.78
CA GLU A 653 -45.28 17.48 -5.46
C GLU A 653 -45.26 17.05 -6.93
N LEU A 654 -44.16 17.33 -7.64
CA LEU A 654 -43.94 16.90 -9.03
C LEU A 654 -43.87 15.39 -9.21
N LEU A 655 -43.39 14.66 -8.21
CA LEU A 655 -43.26 13.19 -8.24
C LEU A 655 -44.40 12.46 -7.52
N GLY A 656 -45.38 13.19 -6.97
CA GLY A 656 -46.51 12.62 -6.22
C GLY A 656 -46.09 11.92 -4.92
N GLU A 657 -45.01 12.39 -4.28
CA GLU A 657 -44.46 11.81 -3.05
C GLU A 657 -44.82 12.65 -1.81
N ASP A 658 -44.92 11.98 -0.66
CA ASP A 658 -45.29 12.59 0.62
C ASP A 658 -44.16 13.47 1.18
N LYS A 659 -44.46 14.73 1.56
CA LYS A 659 -43.47 15.75 1.94
C LYS A 659 -42.62 15.35 3.16
N SER A 660 -43.20 14.53 4.04
CA SER A 660 -42.54 14.00 5.24
C SER A 660 -41.55 12.87 4.94
N SER A 661 -41.66 12.21 3.78
CA SER A 661 -40.95 10.97 3.42
C SER A 661 -40.41 11.01 1.99
N ALA A 662 -39.79 12.14 1.60
CA ALA A 662 -39.18 12.33 0.29
C ALA A 662 -38.18 11.21 -0.06
N SER A 663 -38.33 10.59 -1.25
CA SER A 663 -37.45 9.55 -1.74
C SER A 663 -36.03 10.06 -1.99
N LEU A 664 -35.08 9.12 -2.06
CA LEU A 664 -33.68 9.43 -2.40
C LEU A 664 -33.57 10.21 -3.72
N LYS A 665 -34.43 9.91 -4.70
CA LYS A 665 -34.47 10.60 -6.00
C LYS A 665 -34.86 12.06 -5.85
N VAL A 666 -35.91 12.35 -5.06
CA VAL A 666 -36.34 13.72 -4.73
C VAL A 666 -35.20 14.49 -4.06
N LYS A 667 -34.51 13.87 -3.09
CA LYS A 667 -33.39 14.51 -2.37
C LYS A 667 -32.19 14.80 -3.28
N ILE A 668 -31.86 13.89 -4.20
CA ILE A 668 -30.80 14.06 -5.20
C ILE A 668 -31.17 15.17 -6.19
N LEU A 669 -32.41 15.19 -6.68
CA LEU A 669 -32.91 16.21 -7.60
C LEU A 669 -32.94 17.58 -6.93
N ALA A 670 -33.48 17.70 -5.71
CA ALA A 670 -33.52 18.94 -4.95
C ALA A 670 -32.12 19.44 -4.58
N GLY A 671 -31.22 18.56 -4.13
CA GLY A 671 -29.83 18.90 -3.83
C GLY A 671 -29.01 19.26 -5.07
N GLY A 672 -29.23 18.56 -6.19
CA GLY A 672 -28.60 18.82 -7.48
C GLY A 672 -29.05 20.15 -8.09
N VAL A 673 -30.36 20.42 -8.11
CA VAL A 673 -30.94 21.68 -8.58
C VAL A 673 -30.52 22.83 -7.66
N GLY A 674 -30.54 22.64 -6.34
CA GLY A 674 -30.05 23.62 -5.37
C GLY A 674 -28.56 23.95 -5.54
N GLY A 675 -27.72 22.93 -5.82
CA GLY A 675 -26.30 23.12 -6.12
C GLY A 675 -26.06 23.86 -7.44
N ILE A 676 -26.89 23.62 -8.46
CA ILE A 676 -26.83 24.32 -9.75
C ILE A 676 -27.23 25.79 -9.59
N LEU A 677 -28.38 26.07 -8.95
CA LEU A 677 -28.87 27.42 -8.70
C LEU A 677 -27.89 28.21 -7.82
N GLY A 678 -27.38 27.59 -6.76
CA GLY A 678 -26.38 28.19 -5.88
C GLY A 678 -25.07 28.50 -6.60
N SER A 679 -24.59 27.60 -7.46
CA SER A 679 -23.36 27.81 -8.23
C SER A 679 -23.52 28.89 -9.31
N ALA A 680 -24.71 29.03 -9.90
CA ALA A 680 -24.99 30.06 -10.89
C ALA A 680 -25.01 31.47 -10.26
N MET A 681 -25.64 31.64 -9.09
CA MET A 681 -25.72 32.93 -8.39
C MET A 681 -24.35 33.40 -7.87
N ILE A 682 -23.47 32.47 -7.51
CA ILE A 682 -22.20 32.77 -6.82
C ILE A 682 -21.01 32.82 -7.76
N ASN A 683 -21.23 32.47 -9.03
CA ASN A 683 -20.23 32.57 -10.08
C ASN A 683 -19.41 33.87 -10.08
N PRO A 684 -19.98 35.07 -9.84
CA PRO A 684 -19.20 36.32 -9.86
C PRO A 684 -18.11 36.36 -8.76
N VAL A 685 -18.41 35.82 -7.58
CA VAL A 685 -17.47 35.72 -6.46
C VAL A 685 -16.42 34.65 -6.73
N ASP A 686 -16.81 33.54 -7.36
CA ASP A 686 -15.91 32.46 -7.80
C ASP A 686 -14.88 32.96 -8.83
N VAL A 687 -15.31 33.74 -9.82
CA VAL A 687 -14.43 34.32 -10.85
C VAL A 687 -13.36 35.20 -10.20
N ILE A 688 -13.76 36.07 -9.28
CA ILE A 688 -12.82 36.97 -8.60
C ILE A 688 -11.88 36.21 -7.68
N LYS A 689 -12.38 35.21 -6.96
CA LYS A 689 -11.53 34.34 -6.13
C LYS A 689 -10.41 33.73 -6.98
N VAL A 690 -10.76 33.13 -8.12
CA VAL A 690 -9.79 32.51 -9.03
C VAL A 690 -8.79 33.52 -9.57
N ARG A 691 -9.24 34.70 -10.01
CA ARG A 691 -8.37 35.75 -10.54
C ARG A 691 -7.43 36.33 -9.47
N MET A 692 -7.94 36.56 -8.26
CA MET A 692 -7.12 37.00 -7.12
C MET A 692 -6.07 35.96 -6.76
N GLN A 693 -6.40 34.67 -6.78
CA GLN A 693 -5.43 33.58 -6.56
C GLN A 693 -4.43 33.44 -7.72
N GLY A 694 -4.83 33.77 -8.96
CA GLY A 694 -3.99 33.69 -10.16
C GLY A 694 -2.95 34.81 -10.29
N ASP A 695 -3.25 36.01 -9.79
CA ASP A 695 -2.37 37.19 -9.90
C ASP A 695 -0.98 36.93 -9.28
N LEU A 696 0.11 37.25 -9.98
CA LEU A 696 1.48 37.15 -9.46
C LEU A 696 2.00 38.51 -9.01
N LYS A 697 2.81 38.55 -7.95
CA LYS A 697 3.42 39.79 -7.42
C LYS A 697 4.69 40.23 -8.19
N VAL A 698 4.95 39.72 -9.40
CA VAL A 698 6.18 40.01 -10.14
C VAL A 698 5.95 41.22 -11.05
N GLY A 699 6.37 42.41 -10.60
CA GLY A 699 6.60 43.59 -11.42
C GLY A 699 5.39 44.45 -11.83
N ALA A 700 4.15 43.97 -11.69
CA ALA A 700 2.94 44.76 -11.93
C ALA A 700 2.12 44.94 -10.64
N GLU A 701 1.47 46.09 -10.47
CA GLU A 701 0.56 46.35 -9.36
C GLU A 701 -0.55 45.29 -9.25
N ARG A 702 -1.02 45.04 -8.03
CA ARG A 702 -2.10 44.05 -7.78
C ARG A 702 -3.34 44.42 -8.60
N ARG A 703 -3.85 43.49 -9.42
CA ARG A 703 -5.06 43.71 -10.23
C ARG A 703 -6.28 44.02 -9.38
N TYR A 704 -6.43 43.32 -8.24
CA TYR A 704 -7.54 43.50 -7.30
C TYR A 704 -7.04 43.62 -5.85
N ARG A 705 -7.59 44.57 -5.10
CA ARG A 705 -7.26 44.77 -3.68
C ARG A 705 -8.07 43.84 -2.77
N ASN A 706 -9.38 43.79 -2.97
CA ASN A 706 -10.37 43.03 -2.19
C ASN A 706 -11.47 42.49 -3.12
N VAL A 707 -12.34 41.60 -2.60
CA VAL A 707 -13.48 41.06 -3.37
C VAL A 707 -14.40 42.16 -3.92
N PHE A 708 -14.70 43.21 -3.15
CA PHE A 708 -15.56 44.32 -3.60
C PHE A 708 -14.93 45.20 -4.68
N ASP A 709 -13.62 45.50 -4.55
CA ASP A 709 -12.84 46.17 -5.59
C ASP A 709 -12.78 45.32 -6.87
N GLY A 710 -12.64 43.99 -6.71
CA GLY A 710 -12.70 43.03 -7.80
C GLY A 710 -14.05 43.01 -8.52
N LEU A 711 -15.16 43.00 -7.78
CA LEU A 711 -16.53 43.00 -8.34
C LEU A 711 -16.81 44.30 -9.09
N TYR A 712 -16.43 45.43 -8.49
CA TYR A 712 -16.60 46.75 -9.10
C TYR A 712 -15.78 46.89 -10.39
N LYS A 713 -14.49 46.54 -10.35
CA LYS A 713 -13.63 46.56 -11.55
C LYS A 713 -14.12 45.61 -12.63
N MET A 714 -14.46 44.37 -12.28
CA MET A 714 -14.96 43.38 -13.24
C MET A 714 -16.24 43.85 -13.94
N TYR A 715 -17.18 44.46 -13.19
CA TYR A 715 -18.41 45.01 -13.77
C TYR A 715 -18.13 46.20 -14.70
N THR A 716 -17.25 47.12 -14.29
CA THR A 716 -16.95 48.33 -15.07
C THR A 716 -16.07 48.05 -16.29
N THR A 717 -15.17 47.08 -16.26
CA THR A 717 -14.25 46.78 -17.38
C THR A 717 -14.75 45.71 -18.33
N GLU A 718 -15.41 44.67 -17.84
CA GLU A 718 -15.83 43.51 -18.65
C GLU A 718 -17.36 43.42 -18.84
N GLY A 719 -18.11 44.27 -18.13
CA GLY A 719 -19.57 44.28 -18.16
C GLY A 719 -20.20 42.97 -17.68
N LEU A 720 -21.46 42.76 -18.08
CA LEU A 720 -22.23 41.56 -17.72
C LEU A 720 -21.60 40.26 -18.25
N LYS A 721 -20.79 40.33 -19.31
CA LYS A 721 -20.10 39.17 -19.88
C LYS A 721 -19.04 38.62 -18.91
N GLY A 722 -18.27 39.48 -18.24
CA GLY A 722 -17.27 39.08 -17.24
C GLY A 722 -17.86 38.32 -16.06
N ILE A 723 -19.05 38.74 -15.61
CA ILE A 723 -19.79 38.14 -14.49
C ILE A 723 -20.25 36.70 -14.83
N SER A 724 -20.62 36.46 -16.08
CA SER A 724 -21.13 35.16 -16.56
C SER A 724 -20.04 34.16 -16.98
N VAL A 725 -18.76 34.55 -16.93
CA VAL A 725 -17.66 33.67 -17.37
C VAL A 725 -17.57 32.45 -16.45
N GLY A 726 -17.58 31.26 -17.04
CA GLY A 726 -17.41 30.02 -16.29
C GLY A 726 -18.66 29.50 -15.56
N VAL A 727 -19.83 30.15 -15.70
CA VAL A 727 -21.09 29.69 -15.08
C VAL A 727 -21.42 28.24 -15.47
N ILE A 728 -21.41 27.95 -16.78
CA ILE A 728 -21.75 26.61 -17.31
C ILE A 728 -20.81 25.52 -16.77
N PRO A 729 -19.48 25.63 -16.88
CA PRO A 729 -18.59 24.63 -16.30
C PRO A 729 -18.67 24.56 -14.77
N ASN A 730 -19.06 25.65 -14.09
CA ASN A 730 -19.31 25.62 -12.64
C ASN A 730 -20.57 24.80 -12.29
N MET A 731 -21.66 24.97 -13.03
CA MET A 731 -22.88 24.17 -12.87
C MET A 731 -22.63 22.69 -13.18
N GLN A 732 -21.88 22.40 -14.25
CA GLN A 732 -21.51 21.02 -14.62
C GLN A 732 -20.66 20.36 -13.54
N ARG A 733 -19.68 21.09 -12.99
CA ARG A 733 -18.89 20.62 -11.85
C ARG A 733 -19.79 20.31 -10.65
N ALA A 734 -20.67 21.22 -10.26
CA ALA A 734 -21.54 21.04 -9.10
C ALA A 734 -22.41 19.79 -9.26
N PHE A 735 -22.96 19.58 -10.46
CA PHE A 735 -23.70 18.37 -10.79
C PHE A 735 -22.83 17.11 -10.70
N LEU A 736 -21.63 17.10 -11.31
CA LEU A 736 -20.74 15.94 -11.31
C LEU A 736 -20.26 15.55 -9.91
N VAL A 737 -19.92 16.53 -9.07
CA VAL A 737 -19.51 16.29 -7.68
C VAL A 737 -20.66 15.67 -6.91
N ASN A 738 -21.85 16.28 -6.93
CA ASN A 738 -23.00 15.78 -6.19
C ASN A 738 -23.44 14.38 -6.68
N ALA A 739 -23.43 14.14 -8.00
CA ALA A 739 -23.82 12.87 -8.58
C ALA A 739 -22.82 11.75 -8.25
N ALA A 740 -21.51 12.02 -8.41
CA ALA A 740 -20.47 11.04 -8.15
C ALA A 740 -20.30 10.75 -6.66
N GLU A 741 -20.34 11.77 -5.81
CA GLU A 741 -20.22 11.63 -4.37
C GLU A 741 -21.38 10.81 -3.82
N LEU A 742 -22.63 11.14 -4.18
CA LEU A 742 -23.79 10.46 -3.62
C LEU A 742 -23.95 9.03 -4.17
N ALA A 743 -23.76 8.81 -5.48
CA ALA A 743 -23.83 7.46 -6.05
C ALA A 743 -22.76 6.53 -5.49
N THR A 744 -21.54 7.04 -5.30
CA THR A 744 -20.44 6.27 -4.72
C THR A 744 -20.65 6.06 -3.23
N TYR A 745 -21.12 7.08 -2.51
CA TYR A 745 -21.40 6.98 -1.09
C TYR A 745 -22.44 5.93 -0.79
N ASP A 746 -23.57 5.93 -1.51
CA ASP A 746 -24.64 4.95 -1.31
C ASP A 746 -24.14 3.53 -1.60
N GLN A 747 -23.45 3.32 -2.73
CA GLN A 747 -22.92 2.00 -3.08
C GLN A 747 -21.86 1.52 -2.08
N CYS A 748 -20.94 2.39 -1.68
CA CYS A 748 -19.90 2.04 -0.72
C CYS A 748 -20.48 1.82 0.67
N LYS A 749 -21.45 2.65 1.09
CA LYS A 749 -22.14 2.47 2.37
C LYS A 749 -22.85 1.14 2.42
N GLU A 750 -23.56 0.74 1.38
CA GLU A 750 -24.24 -0.56 1.37
C GLU A 750 -23.26 -1.73 1.53
N GLU A 751 -22.14 -1.72 0.83
CA GLU A 751 -21.15 -2.79 0.92
C GLU A 751 -20.37 -2.76 2.24
N ILE A 752 -20.06 -1.56 2.75
CA ILE A 752 -19.31 -1.37 3.99
C ILE A 752 -20.19 -1.67 5.20
N VAL A 753 -21.46 -1.23 5.23
CA VAL A 753 -22.39 -1.53 6.33
C VAL A 753 -22.74 -3.02 6.39
N LYS A 754 -22.83 -3.72 5.24
CA LYS A 754 -23.00 -5.19 5.22
C LYS A 754 -21.85 -5.93 5.90
N VAL A 755 -20.63 -5.40 5.81
CA VAL A 755 -19.41 -6.02 6.33
C VAL A 755 -19.08 -5.57 7.76
N PHE A 756 -19.30 -4.29 8.07
CA PHE A 756 -18.83 -3.64 9.30
C PHE A 756 -19.96 -3.18 10.24
N GLY A 757 -21.23 -3.37 9.86
CA GLY A 757 -22.41 -2.92 10.61
C GLY A 757 -22.71 -1.42 10.44
N ASP A 758 -23.88 -0.99 10.93
CA ASP A 758 -24.32 0.40 10.84
C ASP A 758 -23.71 1.23 11.98
N ASN A 759 -22.51 1.76 11.76
CA ASN A 759 -21.76 2.54 12.73
C ASN A 759 -21.09 3.77 12.06
N THR A 760 -20.70 4.77 12.87
CA THR A 760 -20.04 6.01 12.41
C THR A 760 -18.83 5.75 11.52
N PHE A 761 -18.17 4.60 11.71
CA PHE A 761 -17.03 4.16 10.93
C PHE A 761 -17.41 3.80 9.47
N SER A 762 -18.48 3.03 9.27
CA SER A 762 -19.01 2.71 7.94
C SER A 762 -19.37 3.96 7.14
N TYR A 763 -19.94 4.97 7.81
CA TYR A 763 -20.25 6.27 7.20
C TYR A 763 -18.99 7.06 6.81
N PHE A 764 -17.94 7.00 7.64
CA PHE A 764 -16.68 7.70 7.39
C PHE A 764 -15.93 7.11 6.19
N VAL A 765 -15.76 5.77 6.13
CA VAL A 765 -15.06 5.11 5.01
C VAL A 765 -15.82 5.33 3.70
N SER A 766 -17.15 5.21 3.73
CA SER A 766 -18.00 5.48 2.56
C SER A 766 -17.86 6.92 2.07
N SER A 767 -17.74 7.88 3.00
CA SER A 767 -17.50 9.30 2.67
C SER A 767 -16.13 9.52 2.03
N MET A 768 -15.09 8.84 2.49
CA MET A 768 -13.74 8.97 1.91
C MET A 768 -13.67 8.42 0.48
N VAL A 769 -14.27 7.24 0.23
CA VAL A 769 -14.31 6.64 -1.11
C VAL A 769 -15.15 7.51 -2.05
N ALA A 770 -16.30 7.99 -1.58
CA ALA A 770 -17.14 8.93 -2.32
C ALA A 770 -16.39 10.21 -2.68
N GLY A 771 -15.66 10.81 -1.73
CA GLY A 771 -14.86 12.02 -1.94
C GLY A 771 -13.73 11.81 -2.95
N PHE A 772 -13.11 10.64 -2.98
CA PHE A 772 -12.09 10.28 -3.98
C PHE A 772 -12.68 10.17 -5.38
N VAL A 773 -13.77 9.41 -5.54
CA VAL A 773 -14.43 9.24 -6.85
C VAL A 773 -14.97 10.57 -7.37
N ALA A 774 -15.57 11.37 -6.50
CA ALA A 774 -16.01 12.73 -6.84
C ALA A 774 -14.84 13.59 -7.34
N ALA A 775 -13.68 13.54 -6.67
CA ALA A 775 -12.49 14.26 -7.10
C ALA A 775 -11.97 13.77 -8.47
N VAL A 776 -11.98 12.46 -8.74
CA VAL A 776 -11.56 11.91 -10.04
C VAL A 776 -12.46 12.42 -11.16
N VAL A 777 -13.78 12.34 -10.97
CA VAL A 777 -14.77 12.74 -11.99
C VAL A 777 -14.78 14.26 -12.19
N SER A 778 -14.61 15.05 -11.14
CA SER A 778 -14.75 16.51 -11.21
C SER A 778 -13.48 17.23 -11.68
N THR A 779 -12.28 16.67 -11.47
CA THR A 779 -11.02 17.40 -11.68
C THR A 779 -10.82 17.93 -13.10
N PRO A 780 -11.14 17.21 -14.19
CA PRO A 780 -11.03 17.76 -15.54
C PRO A 780 -11.91 19.01 -15.75
N VAL A 781 -13.13 18.99 -15.20
CA VAL A 781 -14.06 20.13 -15.26
C VAL A 781 -13.59 21.26 -14.35
N ASP A 782 -12.99 20.95 -13.19
CA ASP A 782 -12.35 21.94 -12.31
C ASP A 782 -11.22 22.68 -13.02
N VAL A 783 -10.31 21.98 -13.70
CA VAL A 783 -9.19 22.60 -14.41
C VAL A 783 -9.68 23.54 -15.49
N ALA A 784 -10.67 23.10 -16.28
CA ALA A 784 -11.24 23.94 -17.32
C ALA A 784 -12.00 25.14 -16.75
N LYS A 785 -12.83 24.93 -15.71
CA LYS A 785 -13.52 26.02 -14.98
C LYS A 785 -12.51 27.08 -14.55
N THR A 786 -11.44 26.68 -13.85
CA THR A 786 -10.44 27.60 -13.30
C THR A 786 -9.73 28.41 -14.40
N ARG A 787 -9.37 27.78 -15.53
CA ARG A 787 -8.76 28.47 -16.69
C ARG A 787 -9.73 29.43 -17.38
N LEU A 788 -10.97 28.99 -17.61
CA LEU A 788 -12.01 29.85 -18.19
C LEU A 788 -12.30 31.06 -17.30
N MET A 789 -12.28 30.94 -15.98
CA MET A 789 -12.51 32.04 -15.04
C MET A 789 -11.34 33.03 -14.94
N ASN A 790 -10.11 32.57 -15.17
CA ASN A 790 -8.90 33.40 -15.08
C ASN A 790 -8.68 34.30 -16.30
N GLN A 791 -9.30 33.99 -17.44
CA GLN A 791 -9.09 34.76 -18.68
C GLN A 791 -9.56 36.21 -18.54
N ASP A 792 -8.79 37.12 -19.14
CA ASP A 792 -9.09 38.56 -19.21
C ASP A 792 -9.79 38.87 -20.53
N LEU A 793 -11.10 39.16 -20.47
CA LEU A 793 -11.91 39.36 -21.67
C LEU A 793 -11.51 40.61 -22.46
N THR A 794 -10.82 41.57 -21.84
CA THR A 794 -10.35 42.81 -22.51
C THR A 794 -9.25 42.53 -23.52
N LYS A 795 -8.49 41.43 -23.35
CA LYS A 795 -7.36 41.02 -24.21
C LYS A 795 -7.74 39.98 -25.27
N GLY A 796 -9.02 39.62 -25.36
CA GLY A 796 -9.52 38.56 -26.24
C GLY A 796 -9.75 37.22 -25.52
N ARG A 797 -10.51 36.32 -26.15
CA ARG A 797 -10.87 35.01 -25.55
C ARG A 797 -9.83 33.94 -25.86
N ALA A 798 -9.12 33.48 -24.83
CA ALA A 798 -8.20 32.34 -24.94
C ALA A 798 -8.95 31.01 -25.17
N TYR A 799 -10.12 30.87 -24.54
CA TYR A 799 -10.97 29.67 -24.61
C TYR A 799 -12.41 30.03 -24.95
N ARG A 800 -13.02 29.30 -25.88
CA ARG A 800 -14.43 29.50 -26.27
C ARG A 800 -15.41 28.77 -25.35
N GLY A 801 -14.98 27.69 -24.70
CA GLY A 801 -15.81 26.85 -23.84
C GLY A 801 -15.03 25.70 -23.20
N LEU A 802 -15.74 24.83 -22.47
CA LEU A 802 -15.16 23.68 -21.74
C LEU A 802 -14.34 22.77 -22.66
N THR A 803 -14.92 22.34 -23.78
CA THR A 803 -14.29 21.39 -24.72
C THR A 803 -13.06 21.99 -25.40
N ASP A 804 -13.14 23.24 -25.85
CA ASP A 804 -12.01 23.98 -26.43
C ASP A 804 -10.85 24.12 -25.43
N CYS A 805 -11.17 24.42 -24.16
CA CYS A 805 -10.17 24.49 -23.09
C CYS A 805 -9.48 23.14 -22.84
N LEU A 806 -10.24 22.05 -22.75
CA LEU A 806 -9.69 20.72 -22.51
C LEU A 806 -8.82 20.25 -23.69
N VAL A 807 -9.30 20.40 -24.92
CA VAL A 807 -8.56 20.01 -26.12
C VAL A 807 -7.25 20.80 -26.25
N LYS A 808 -7.28 22.12 -26.04
CA LYS A 808 -6.07 22.95 -26.05
C LYS A 808 -5.09 22.54 -24.95
N THR A 809 -5.59 22.28 -23.74
CA THR A 809 -4.77 21.83 -22.60
C THR A 809 -4.06 20.51 -22.89
N VAL A 810 -4.77 19.52 -23.44
CA VAL A 810 -4.18 18.23 -23.82
C VAL A 810 -3.16 18.39 -24.94
N LYS A 811 -3.43 19.25 -25.93
CA LYS A 811 -2.51 19.52 -27.04
C LYS A 811 -1.24 20.28 -26.61
N SER A 812 -1.34 21.22 -25.66
CA SER A 812 -0.20 22.06 -25.26
C SER A 812 0.63 21.48 -24.12
N GLU A 813 0.00 20.76 -23.19
CA GLU A 813 0.64 20.34 -21.93
C GLU A 813 0.59 18.82 -21.69
N GLY A 814 -0.07 18.06 -22.57
CA GLY A 814 -0.23 16.61 -22.47
C GLY A 814 -1.49 16.18 -21.70
N LEU A 815 -1.79 14.88 -21.76
CA LEU A 815 -3.03 14.30 -21.23
C LEU A 815 -3.21 14.52 -19.72
N PHE A 816 -2.13 14.41 -18.93
CA PHE A 816 -2.19 14.55 -17.48
C PHE A 816 -2.40 16.00 -17.00
N ALA A 817 -2.31 17.00 -17.88
CA ALA A 817 -2.52 18.39 -17.50
C ALA A 817 -3.96 18.69 -17.06
N VAL A 818 -4.94 17.90 -17.53
CA VAL A 818 -6.35 18.02 -17.10
C VAL A 818 -6.60 17.55 -15.66
N TYR A 819 -5.61 16.91 -15.02
CA TYR A 819 -5.64 16.51 -13.60
C TYR A 819 -4.80 17.41 -12.68
N LYS A 820 -4.34 18.57 -13.17
CA LYS A 820 -3.61 19.52 -12.34
C LYS A 820 -4.47 19.97 -11.15
N GLY A 821 -3.88 19.92 -9.97
CA GLY A 821 -4.57 20.25 -8.72
C GLY A 821 -5.40 19.11 -8.11
N PHE A 822 -5.40 17.90 -8.68
CA PHE A 822 -6.06 16.72 -8.09
C PHE A 822 -5.58 16.44 -6.66
N ILE A 823 -4.27 16.34 -6.46
CA ILE A 823 -3.66 16.04 -5.15
C ILE A 823 -4.05 17.10 -4.09
N PRO A 824 -3.84 18.42 -4.33
CA PRO A 824 -4.35 19.45 -3.43
C PRO A 824 -5.86 19.35 -3.15
N ASN A 825 -6.67 19.02 -4.16
CA ASN A 825 -8.11 18.91 -4.01
C ASN A 825 -8.50 17.76 -3.09
N TRP A 826 -7.88 16.59 -3.27
CA TRP A 826 -8.17 15.38 -2.49
C TRP A 826 -7.62 15.48 -1.05
N VAL A 827 -6.36 15.91 -0.88
CA VAL A 827 -5.73 16.09 0.44
C VAL A 827 -6.51 17.08 1.32
N ARG A 828 -7.18 18.05 0.70
CA ARG A 828 -8.01 19.02 1.43
C ARG A 828 -9.32 18.43 1.97
N ILE A 829 -9.91 17.41 1.34
CA ILE A 829 -11.26 16.91 1.67
C ILE A 829 -11.33 16.45 3.13
N GLY A 830 -10.38 15.64 3.59
CA GLY A 830 -10.36 15.11 4.96
C GLY A 830 -10.32 16.21 6.02
N PRO A 831 -9.26 17.06 6.07
CA PRO A 831 -9.17 18.15 7.03
C PRO A 831 -10.35 19.13 6.94
N TYR A 832 -10.81 19.45 5.73
CA TYR A 832 -11.93 20.37 5.54
C TYR A 832 -13.24 19.81 6.13
N THR A 833 -13.58 18.56 5.83
CA THR A 833 -14.82 17.93 6.31
C THR A 833 -14.82 17.77 7.83
N THR A 834 -13.72 17.29 8.40
CA THR A 834 -13.58 17.14 9.86
C THR A 834 -13.75 18.47 10.59
N ILE A 835 -13.04 19.53 10.16
CA ILE A 835 -13.14 20.84 10.80
C ILE A 835 -14.55 21.42 10.61
N ALA A 836 -15.15 21.26 9.43
CA ALA A 836 -16.49 21.76 9.15
C ALA A 836 -17.55 21.07 10.03
N PHE A 837 -17.50 19.75 10.22
CA PHE A 837 -18.48 19.06 11.07
C PHE A 837 -18.31 19.40 12.55
N ILE A 838 -17.08 19.46 13.06
CA ILE A 838 -16.82 19.85 14.45
C ILE A 838 -17.30 21.29 14.70
N ALA A 839 -16.95 22.22 13.81
CA ALA A 839 -17.35 23.61 13.94
C ALA A 839 -18.87 23.78 13.81
N PHE A 840 -19.53 23.01 12.94
CA PHE A 840 -20.98 23.01 12.79
C PHE A 840 -21.68 22.60 14.08
N GLU A 841 -21.23 21.52 14.71
CA GLU A 841 -21.81 21.05 15.97
C GLU A 841 -21.66 22.07 17.11
N GLU A 842 -20.48 22.69 17.23
CA GLU A 842 -20.27 23.71 18.27
C GLU A 842 -21.06 25.00 18.00
N TYR A 843 -21.09 25.50 16.76
CA TYR A 843 -21.90 26.69 16.43
C TYR A 843 -23.39 26.42 16.57
N ARG A 844 -23.86 25.21 16.26
CA ARG A 844 -25.25 24.81 16.47
C ARG A 844 -25.61 24.79 17.95
N LYS A 845 -24.79 24.15 18.81
CA LYS A 845 -25.03 24.13 20.27
C LYS A 845 -25.07 25.54 20.87
N GLN A 846 -24.16 26.42 20.42
CA GLN A 846 -24.14 27.82 20.88
C GLN A 846 -25.37 28.60 20.38
N ALA A 847 -25.76 28.43 19.12
CA ALA A 847 -26.95 29.09 18.57
C ALA A 847 -28.24 28.61 19.26
N VAL A 848 -28.33 27.32 19.60
CA VAL A 848 -29.45 26.77 20.37
C VAL A 848 -29.50 27.37 21.78
N ARG A 849 -28.35 27.45 22.49
CA ARG A 849 -28.23 28.11 23.81
C ARG A 849 -28.56 29.60 23.80
N LEU A 850 -28.31 30.29 22.69
CA LEU A 850 -28.69 31.70 22.50
C LEU A 850 -30.17 31.85 22.10
N SER A 851 -30.81 30.75 21.68
CA SER A 851 -32.18 30.72 21.21
C SER A 851 -33.19 30.22 22.25
N SER A 852 -32.70 29.50 23.28
CA SER A 852 -33.34 29.20 24.57
C SER A 852 -33.22 30.39 25.51
#